data_AF-A0A9D2DXQ0-F1
#
_entry.id   AF-A0A9D2DXQ0-F1
#
_cell.length_a   1.000
_cell.length_b   1.000
_cell.length_c   1.000
_cell.angle_alpha   90.00
_cell.angle_beta   90.00
_cell.angle_gamma   90.00
#
_symmetry.space_group_name_H-M   'P 1'
#
loop_
_entity.id
_entity.type
_entity.pdbx_description
1 polymer ?
#
loop_
_entity_poly.entity_id
_entity_poly.type
_entity_poly.pdbx_seq_one_letter_code
_entity_poly.pdbx_strand_id
1 'polypeptide(L)'
;MTKKVQKILLIIFLSALIVSLMAASFLYASTYGRYSGGTLSDDSTYDDTIEFIGTERYIVRTPEELNDAIENGYSYIQIADDAEQPFVITTDVQDVSTNLVLDLNGTVVVRNSRNPMLNVSQGVSVVLVYDSSEEHAGAFYNPVGSALQVSGGTMTIGSGNYESGPRTNEYADATAAGTLSPQTDDIVLFSRGGVTSPATVDRVNGTTFSPVTIAENTSYVPVTTGNYYYQSEADSGYSFLTEDTFLIYTLEEGEIAGEDSSFGKGTLLVDDRKLTVPCNVASCDFYYYYATGDKAEDGTDIYAVVYGYWDVKELAEQGSSLESAGLQWPYAAIRMTAGEGFVRGGNFVNQFDVANTYGILTEENSKDGATGSLVVSETGRAGTTNFTARGEAVCIGCWEGDVAISGGNFSSELGNTIVMSGGELNITAGNFNKNVQASAKEGNGAAISMQDGALTIAGTQTDTKSVQFTVTGSYVNGIEAQGGTITAQNASFLFNGTSAGNNTGVASEGGQVKLTSCTFTMPGSNNRGVNASGGSTSISGGELNVGNIDTNESNFGIEAAGGRVDAENATINVYGTSSAGIYTSGTNPQLNITGSFACTVTQGQGTELSSAAIMATSGSVTFETDNGTINTNGVGVVVRGGTLTQNDGTLTVNTQRGTGIYIANGNFTQAAGTLSVNSTIRSTTWADFITGTEGVANSNQTQTTNGIYITDGSLTANGTLDVTHTGEENAKYEETDYAFLQQQITSYAVRVEGSADADTVVTINQ
;
A
#
# COMPACT_ATOMS: atom_id res chain seq x y z
N MET A 1 41.66 11.42 36.18
CA MET A 1 41.71 10.05 35.61
C MET A 1 43.17 9.59 35.59
N THR A 2 43.51 8.42 36.14
CA THR A 2 44.92 7.96 36.21
C THR A 2 45.38 7.38 34.86
N LYS A 3 46.69 7.44 34.55
CA LYS A 3 47.27 6.91 33.29
C LYS A 3 46.94 5.43 33.04
N LYS A 4 46.67 4.65 34.09
CA LYS A 4 46.20 3.26 33.99
C LYS A 4 44.77 3.17 33.45
N VAL A 5 43.87 4.02 33.93
CA VAL A 5 42.46 4.05 33.49
C VAL A 5 42.35 4.53 32.04
N GLN A 6 43.17 5.51 31.63
CA GLN A 6 43.22 5.93 30.23
C GLN A 6 43.70 4.82 29.28
N LYS A 7 44.71 4.02 29.68
CA LYS A 7 45.18 2.89 28.86
C LYS A 7 44.13 1.80 28.70
N ILE A 8 43.39 1.50 29.78
CA ILE A 8 42.32 0.49 29.74
C ILE A 8 41.17 0.96 28.83
N LEU A 9 40.74 2.22 28.96
CA LEU A 9 39.69 2.78 28.09
C LEU A 9 40.12 2.86 26.63
N LEU A 10 41.38 3.19 26.34
CA LEU A 10 41.91 3.20 24.98
C LEU A 10 41.90 1.79 24.35
N ILE A 11 42.24 0.76 25.12
CA ILE A 11 42.23 -0.64 24.65
C ILE A 11 40.78 -1.10 24.40
N ILE A 12 39.84 -0.76 25.27
CA ILE A 12 38.42 -1.07 25.06
C ILE A 12 37.90 -0.37 23.80
N PHE A 13 38.22 0.92 23.62
CA PHE A 13 37.81 1.68 22.44
C PHE A 13 38.43 1.12 21.15
N LEU A 14 39.72 0.77 21.15
CA LEU A 14 40.37 0.13 19.99
C LEU A 14 39.76 -1.23 19.68
N SER A 15 39.43 -2.01 20.72
CA SER A 15 38.83 -3.34 20.54
C SER A 15 37.43 -3.23 19.97
N ALA A 16 36.61 -2.28 20.47
CA ALA A 16 35.31 -1.98 19.90
C ALA A 16 35.42 -1.50 18.45
N LEU A 17 36.38 -0.61 18.14
CA LEU A 17 36.62 -0.14 16.79
C LEU A 17 37.06 -1.26 15.85
N ILE A 18 37.96 -2.15 16.28
CA ILE A 18 38.39 -3.32 15.50
C ILE A 18 37.23 -4.27 15.26
N VAL A 19 36.39 -4.53 16.27
CA VAL A 19 35.20 -5.37 16.11
C VAL A 19 34.19 -4.72 15.17
N SER A 20 33.96 -3.41 15.26
CA SER A 20 33.10 -2.67 14.32
C SER A 20 33.67 -2.64 12.90
N LEU A 21 34.99 -2.49 12.74
CA LEU A 21 35.65 -2.53 11.43
C LEU A 21 35.66 -3.95 10.85
N MET A 22 35.84 -4.98 11.68
CA MET A 22 35.73 -6.38 11.26
C MET A 22 34.29 -6.72 10.87
N ALA A 23 33.29 -6.28 11.64
CA ALA A 23 31.88 -6.44 11.27
C ALA A 23 31.56 -5.71 9.97
N ALA A 24 32.00 -4.46 9.81
CA ALA A 24 31.81 -3.68 8.59
C ALA A 24 32.55 -4.28 7.38
N SER A 25 33.74 -4.87 7.57
CA SER A 25 34.50 -5.54 6.50
C SER A 25 33.99 -6.95 6.19
N PHE A 26 33.37 -7.64 7.15
CA PHE A 26 32.65 -8.89 6.91
C PHE A 26 31.33 -8.63 6.18
N LEU A 27 30.59 -7.59 6.59
CA LEU A 27 29.44 -7.04 5.85
C LEU A 27 29.87 -6.65 4.44
N TYR A 28 30.95 -5.89 4.26
CA TYR A 28 31.50 -5.60 2.92
C TYR A 28 31.82 -6.90 2.16
N ALA A 29 32.52 -7.86 2.77
CA ALA A 29 32.87 -9.10 2.08
C ALA A 29 31.66 -10.01 1.76
N SER A 30 30.54 -9.87 2.48
CA SER A 30 29.31 -10.63 2.27
C SER A 30 28.27 -9.91 1.40
N THR A 31 28.29 -8.58 1.32
CA THR A 31 27.37 -7.78 0.48
C THR A 31 27.93 -7.48 -0.91
N TYR A 32 29.25 -7.58 -1.12
CA TYR A 32 29.87 -7.39 -2.44
C TYR A 32 30.11 -8.72 -3.15
N GLY A 33 29.26 -9.00 -4.14
CA GLY A 33 29.47 -10.09 -5.09
C GLY A 33 30.72 -9.87 -5.92
N ARG A 34 31.76 -10.68 -5.69
CA ARG A 34 32.91 -10.77 -6.60
C ARG A 34 32.61 -11.86 -7.63
N TYR A 35 32.21 -11.44 -8.82
CA TYR A 35 31.74 -12.33 -9.88
C TYR A 35 32.74 -12.48 -10.98
N SER A 36 32.22 -12.92 -12.12
CA SER A 36 32.66 -13.99 -12.99
C SER A 36 32.74 -13.67 -14.50
N GLY A 37 32.67 -12.41 -14.97
CA GLY A 37 32.92 -11.99 -16.38
C GLY A 37 32.43 -10.64 -16.95
N GLY A 38 33.34 -9.77 -17.41
CA GLY A 38 33.07 -8.67 -18.34
C GLY A 38 32.50 -7.37 -17.74
N THR A 39 33.02 -6.21 -18.15
CA THR A 39 32.45 -4.90 -17.81
C THR A 39 31.10 -4.70 -18.50
N LEU A 40 30.08 -4.33 -17.73
CA LEU A 40 28.82 -3.79 -18.26
C LEU A 40 29.09 -2.51 -19.08
N SER A 41 28.21 -2.18 -20.03
CA SER A 41 28.34 -0.96 -20.85
C SER A 41 28.24 0.31 -20.00
N ASP A 42 28.77 1.43 -20.51
CA ASP A 42 28.70 2.75 -19.83
C ASP A 42 27.24 3.24 -19.59
N ASP A 43 26.25 2.61 -20.24
CA ASP A 43 24.80 2.87 -20.10
C ASP A 43 24.09 1.89 -19.14
N SER A 44 24.85 1.05 -18.42
CA SER A 44 24.35 0.06 -17.48
C SER A 44 23.59 0.67 -16.30
N THR A 45 22.43 0.10 -15.95
CA THR A 45 21.68 0.44 -14.72
C THR A 45 22.37 -0.04 -13.45
N TYR A 46 23.36 -0.91 -13.58
CA TYR A 46 24.16 -1.41 -12.47
C TYR A 46 25.39 -0.53 -12.27
N ASP A 47 25.70 -0.19 -11.03
CA ASP A 47 26.88 0.61 -10.69
C ASP A 47 28.18 -0.20 -10.80
N ASP A 48 29.32 0.49 -10.66
CA ASP A 48 30.67 -0.10 -10.61
C ASP A 48 30.87 -1.09 -9.44
N THR A 49 29.85 -1.31 -8.59
CA THR A 49 29.93 -2.24 -7.46
C THR A 49 29.55 -3.68 -7.82
N ILE A 50 29.02 -3.91 -9.03
CA ILE A 50 28.86 -5.25 -9.60
C ILE A 50 30.11 -5.57 -10.44
N GLU A 51 31.09 -6.24 -9.85
CA GLU A 51 32.36 -6.62 -10.51
C GLU A 51 32.28 -8.04 -11.09
N PHE A 52 32.42 -8.16 -12.41
CA PHE A 52 32.41 -9.45 -13.11
C PHE A 52 33.84 -9.90 -13.53
N ILE A 53 34.32 -11.08 -13.11
CA ILE A 53 35.64 -11.69 -13.36
C ILE A 53 35.66 -13.20 -13.72
N GLY A 54 35.52 -13.59 -15.00
CA GLY A 54 35.58 -14.95 -15.59
C GLY A 54 34.96 -15.00 -16.98
N THR A 55 35.13 -16.08 -17.73
CA THR A 55 35.27 -15.91 -19.19
C THR A 55 34.28 -16.64 -20.07
N GLU A 56 33.53 -17.63 -19.56
CA GLU A 56 32.75 -18.52 -20.43
C GLU A 56 31.28 -18.60 -20.02
N ARG A 57 30.44 -18.04 -20.88
CA ARG A 57 28.98 -18.10 -20.84
C ARG A 57 28.51 -19.47 -21.32
N TYR A 58 27.70 -20.16 -20.52
CA TYR A 58 27.00 -21.37 -20.96
C TYR A 58 25.68 -20.96 -21.62
N ILE A 59 25.46 -21.36 -22.87
CA ILE A 59 24.28 -20.98 -23.64
C ILE A 59 23.31 -22.15 -23.63
N VAL A 60 22.07 -21.90 -23.21
CA VAL A 60 20.98 -22.89 -23.19
C VAL A 60 19.91 -22.53 -24.21
N ARG A 61 19.29 -23.55 -24.79
CA ARG A 61 18.27 -23.44 -25.85
C ARG A 61 16.94 -24.04 -25.45
N THR A 62 16.92 -24.99 -24.51
CA THR A 62 15.69 -25.62 -24.02
C THR A 62 15.54 -25.45 -22.50
N PRO A 63 14.31 -25.60 -21.96
CA PRO A 63 14.07 -25.59 -20.51
C PRO A 63 14.87 -26.64 -19.74
N GLU A 64 15.06 -27.84 -20.32
CA GLU A 64 15.82 -28.94 -19.74
C GLU A 64 17.31 -28.60 -19.64
N GLU A 65 17.88 -27.97 -20.68
CA GLU A 65 19.27 -27.51 -20.66
C GLU A 65 19.50 -26.43 -19.58
N LEU A 66 18.53 -25.54 -19.37
CA LEU A 66 18.58 -24.56 -18.28
C LEU A 66 18.58 -25.24 -16.91
N ASN A 67 17.66 -26.19 -16.71
CA ASN A 67 17.53 -26.96 -15.48
C ASN A 67 18.84 -27.72 -15.18
N ASP A 68 19.36 -28.45 -16.16
CA ASP A 68 20.60 -29.21 -16.03
C ASP A 68 21.81 -28.29 -15.77
N ALA A 69 21.87 -27.11 -16.39
CA ALA A 69 22.96 -26.16 -16.17
C ALA A 69 22.98 -25.61 -14.73
N ILE A 70 21.80 -25.33 -14.15
CA ILE A 70 21.71 -24.88 -12.76
C ILE A 70 22.11 -26.03 -11.81
N GLU A 71 21.62 -27.25 -12.04
CA GLU A 71 21.93 -28.44 -11.24
C GLU A 71 23.42 -28.81 -11.27
N ASN A 72 24.06 -28.66 -12.43
CA ASN A 72 25.49 -28.90 -12.59
C ASN A 72 26.37 -27.74 -12.07
N GLY A 73 25.75 -26.68 -11.55
CA GLY A 73 26.45 -25.57 -10.89
C GLY A 73 27.18 -24.62 -11.84
N TYR A 74 26.68 -24.44 -13.07
CA TYR A 74 27.21 -23.44 -13.99
C TYR A 74 27.02 -22.02 -13.41
N SER A 75 28.08 -21.22 -13.46
CA SER A 75 28.11 -19.91 -12.81
C SER A 75 27.58 -18.77 -13.67
N TYR A 76 27.52 -18.93 -14.99
CA TYR A 76 26.92 -17.97 -15.92
C TYR A 76 26.18 -18.71 -17.04
N ILE A 77 24.85 -18.59 -17.02
CA ILE A 77 23.93 -19.15 -17.99
C ILE A 77 23.25 -18.02 -18.74
N GLN A 78 23.17 -18.12 -20.06
CA GLN A 78 22.37 -17.23 -20.91
C GLN A 78 21.44 -18.06 -21.79
N ILE A 79 20.19 -17.61 -21.92
CA ILE A 79 19.25 -18.19 -22.87
C ILE A 79 19.57 -17.68 -24.29
N ALA A 80 19.64 -18.59 -25.28
CA ALA A 80 19.94 -18.24 -26.66
C ALA A 80 18.82 -17.37 -27.29
N ASP A 81 19.18 -16.50 -28.24
CA ASP A 81 18.22 -15.69 -29.02
C ASP A 81 17.19 -16.55 -29.79
N ASP A 82 17.61 -17.76 -30.15
CA ASP A 82 16.85 -18.78 -30.88
C ASP A 82 16.48 -19.97 -29.98
N ALA A 83 16.34 -19.72 -28.67
CA ALA A 83 15.80 -20.70 -27.73
C ALA A 83 14.35 -21.10 -28.11
N GLU A 84 13.98 -22.31 -27.70
CA GLU A 84 12.66 -22.87 -27.94
C GLU A 84 11.54 -21.98 -27.38
N GLN A 85 10.41 -21.95 -28.09
CA GLN A 85 9.21 -21.23 -27.66
C GLN A 85 7.97 -22.15 -27.78
N PRO A 86 7.11 -22.23 -26.74
CA PRO A 86 7.21 -21.53 -25.45
C PRO A 86 8.27 -22.13 -24.51
N PHE A 87 9.03 -21.29 -23.81
CA PHE A 87 10.07 -21.75 -22.87
C PHE A 87 9.45 -22.05 -21.48
N VAL A 88 8.96 -23.28 -21.27
CA VAL A 88 8.22 -23.66 -20.05
C VAL A 88 9.00 -24.66 -19.19
N ILE A 89 9.26 -24.31 -17.93
CA ILE A 89 9.93 -25.21 -16.97
C ILE A 89 8.88 -26.11 -16.29
N THR A 90 8.93 -27.41 -16.61
CA THR A 90 8.02 -28.45 -16.10
C THR A 90 8.60 -29.29 -14.95
N THR A 91 9.90 -29.15 -14.66
CA THR A 91 10.63 -29.82 -13.59
C THR A 91 10.38 -29.20 -12.21
N ASP A 92 10.86 -29.78 -11.10
CA ASP A 92 10.64 -29.25 -9.74
C ASP A 92 11.41 -27.92 -9.48
N VAL A 93 11.09 -27.24 -8.37
CA VAL A 93 11.78 -25.99 -7.96
C VAL A 93 13.25 -26.27 -7.76
N GLN A 94 14.10 -25.57 -8.51
CA GLN A 94 15.54 -25.70 -8.36
C GLN A 94 16.02 -24.80 -7.22
N ASP A 95 16.39 -25.42 -6.10
CA ASP A 95 17.20 -24.77 -5.09
C ASP A 95 18.56 -24.44 -5.70
N VAL A 96 18.83 -23.15 -5.87
CA VAL A 96 20.16 -22.73 -6.30
C VAL A 96 21.12 -23.03 -5.15
N SER A 97 22.18 -23.80 -5.44
CA SER A 97 23.20 -24.24 -4.46
C SER A 97 24.60 -23.69 -4.76
N THR A 98 24.77 -23.01 -5.90
CA THR A 98 26.01 -22.35 -6.32
C THR A 98 25.74 -20.90 -6.73
N ASN A 99 26.78 -20.07 -6.73
CA ASN A 99 26.68 -18.71 -7.26
C ASN A 99 26.31 -18.74 -8.76
N LEU A 100 25.30 -17.98 -9.17
CA LEU A 100 24.68 -18.05 -10.50
C LEU A 100 24.45 -16.65 -11.08
N VAL A 101 24.80 -16.45 -12.34
CA VAL A 101 24.32 -15.35 -13.18
C VAL A 101 23.41 -15.94 -14.24
N LEU A 102 22.16 -15.48 -14.30
CA LEU A 102 21.18 -15.89 -15.27
C LEU A 102 20.75 -14.68 -16.11
N ASP A 103 21.08 -14.75 -17.39
CA ASP A 103 20.67 -13.76 -18.39
C ASP A 103 19.52 -14.32 -19.25
N LEU A 104 18.35 -13.69 -19.12
CA LEU A 104 17.13 -14.09 -19.84
C LEU A 104 17.19 -13.77 -21.33
N ASN A 105 18.00 -12.79 -21.73
CA ASN A 105 18.25 -12.41 -23.12
C ASN A 105 16.97 -12.36 -23.98
N GLY A 106 15.95 -11.65 -23.49
CA GLY A 106 14.66 -11.45 -24.17
C GLY A 106 13.66 -12.59 -24.04
N THR A 107 14.04 -13.73 -23.44
CA THR A 107 13.17 -14.91 -23.33
C THR A 107 12.20 -14.82 -22.15
N VAL A 108 10.94 -15.17 -22.39
CA VAL A 108 9.93 -15.36 -21.35
C VAL A 108 9.98 -16.81 -20.87
N VAL A 109 10.48 -17.02 -19.66
CA VAL A 109 10.51 -18.31 -18.98
C VAL A 109 9.21 -18.45 -18.18
N VAL A 110 8.42 -19.49 -18.48
CA VAL A 110 7.14 -19.76 -17.82
C VAL A 110 7.28 -20.92 -16.83
N ARG A 111 6.75 -20.76 -15.62
CA ARG A 111 6.77 -21.81 -14.59
C ARG A 111 5.51 -22.67 -14.65
N ASN A 112 5.67 -23.98 -14.84
CA ASN A 112 4.59 -24.96 -14.65
C ASN A 112 4.58 -25.51 -13.21
N SER A 113 4.37 -24.63 -12.23
CA SER A 113 4.22 -25.00 -10.81
C SER A 113 3.69 -23.82 -9.99
N ARG A 114 2.91 -24.11 -8.94
CA ARG A 114 2.47 -23.13 -7.94
C ARG A 114 3.60 -22.63 -7.04
N ASN A 115 4.71 -23.36 -6.97
CA ASN A 115 5.88 -22.93 -6.23
C ASN A 115 6.75 -21.97 -7.07
N PRO A 116 7.58 -21.13 -6.43
CA PRO A 116 8.39 -20.11 -7.10
C PRO A 116 9.21 -20.62 -8.29
N MET A 117 9.49 -19.74 -9.26
CA MET A 117 10.42 -20.03 -10.37
C MET A 117 11.79 -20.40 -9.83
N LEU A 118 12.28 -19.60 -8.88
CA LEU A 118 13.60 -19.73 -8.30
C LEU A 118 13.50 -19.56 -6.78
N ASN A 119 14.19 -20.43 -6.04
CA ASN A 119 14.39 -20.30 -4.60
C ASN A 119 15.90 -20.23 -4.29
N VAL A 120 16.35 -19.14 -3.67
CA VAL A 120 17.73 -19.04 -3.18
C VAL A 120 17.80 -19.57 -1.76
N SER A 121 18.66 -20.58 -1.56
CA SER A 121 18.81 -21.32 -0.31
C SER A 121 20.03 -20.86 0.50
N GLN A 122 20.09 -21.25 1.77
CA GLN A 122 21.19 -20.90 2.66
C GLN A 122 22.55 -21.40 2.12
N GLY A 123 23.54 -20.52 2.09
CA GLY A 123 24.91 -20.85 1.64
C GLY A 123 25.24 -20.42 0.21
N VAL A 124 24.27 -19.87 -0.53
CA VAL A 124 24.51 -19.20 -1.83
C VAL A 124 24.67 -17.71 -1.62
N SER A 125 25.73 -17.11 -2.17
CA SER A 125 26.11 -15.75 -1.81
C SER A 125 25.81 -14.69 -2.85
N VAL A 126 25.52 -15.01 -4.13
CA VAL A 126 24.77 -14.13 -5.04
C VAL A 126 24.20 -14.92 -6.23
N VAL A 127 22.90 -14.74 -6.48
CA VAL A 127 22.23 -15.04 -7.75
C VAL A 127 21.83 -13.74 -8.43
N LEU A 128 22.39 -13.44 -9.60
CA LEU A 128 21.97 -12.30 -10.43
C LEU A 128 20.99 -12.79 -11.51
N VAL A 129 19.76 -12.28 -11.49
CA VAL A 129 18.81 -12.47 -12.59
C VAL A 129 18.66 -11.13 -13.31
N TYR A 130 18.90 -11.11 -14.61
CA TYR A 130 18.68 -9.93 -15.42
C TYR A 130 18.37 -10.27 -16.88
N ASP A 131 17.93 -9.26 -17.63
CA ASP A 131 17.77 -9.36 -19.07
C ASP A 131 18.69 -8.37 -19.80
N SER A 132 19.61 -8.92 -20.59
CA SER A 132 20.55 -8.17 -21.43
C SER A 132 19.98 -7.72 -22.79
N SER A 133 18.78 -8.18 -23.17
CA SER A 133 18.18 -7.81 -24.45
C SER A 133 17.92 -6.31 -24.58
N GLU A 134 17.95 -5.78 -25.81
CA GLU A 134 17.72 -4.35 -26.07
C GLU A 134 16.32 -3.89 -25.64
N GLU A 135 15.31 -4.77 -25.75
CA GLU A 135 13.93 -4.47 -25.40
C GLU A 135 13.61 -4.72 -23.92
N HIS A 136 14.54 -5.36 -23.17
CA HIS A 136 14.32 -5.83 -21.80
C HIS A 136 13.02 -6.65 -21.63
N ALA A 137 12.70 -7.45 -22.66
CA ALA A 137 11.46 -8.23 -22.75
C ALA A 137 11.52 -9.58 -22.01
N GLY A 138 12.71 -10.02 -21.60
CA GLY A 138 12.94 -11.25 -20.86
C GLY A 138 12.18 -11.24 -19.55
N ALA A 139 11.56 -12.38 -19.23
CA ALA A 139 10.66 -12.47 -18.09
C ALA A 139 10.76 -13.79 -17.34
N PHE A 140 10.61 -13.71 -16.03
CA PHE A 140 10.17 -14.83 -15.20
C PHE A 140 8.69 -14.68 -14.95
N TYR A 141 7.92 -15.59 -15.53
CA TYR A 141 6.47 -15.58 -15.47
C TYR A 141 5.95 -16.83 -14.77
N ASN A 142 5.30 -16.66 -13.62
CA ASN A 142 4.56 -17.74 -12.97
C ASN A 142 3.06 -17.41 -12.92
N PRO A 143 2.23 -17.98 -13.81
CA PRO A 143 0.80 -17.69 -13.86
C PRO A 143 0.01 -18.20 -12.65
N VAL A 144 0.57 -19.14 -11.88
CA VAL A 144 -0.15 -19.89 -10.83
C VAL A 144 0.58 -19.90 -9.49
N GLY A 145 1.64 -19.09 -9.34
CA GLY A 145 2.44 -18.97 -8.13
C GLY A 145 3.36 -17.75 -8.14
N SER A 146 4.34 -17.75 -7.24
CA SER A 146 5.35 -16.68 -7.11
C SER A 146 6.37 -16.70 -8.24
N ALA A 147 6.93 -15.53 -8.58
CA ALA A 147 8.08 -15.45 -9.47
C ALA A 147 9.37 -15.82 -8.72
N LEU A 148 9.72 -15.10 -7.65
CA LEU A 148 10.98 -15.29 -6.93
C LEU A 148 10.78 -15.55 -5.44
N GLN A 149 11.65 -16.39 -4.88
CA GLN A 149 11.75 -16.60 -3.43
C GLN A 149 13.20 -16.58 -2.96
N VAL A 150 13.43 -16.00 -1.78
CA VAL A 150 14.67 -16.11 -1.02
C VAL A 150 14.34 -16.73 0.34
N SER A 151 14.80 -17.97 0.53
CA SER A 151 14.69 -18.71 1.79
C SER A 151 16.03 -18.82 2.52
N GLY A 152 17.05 -18.15 1.99
CA GLY A 152 18.38 -18.00 2.56
C GLY A 152 19.34 -17.40 1.53
N GLY A 153 20.60 -17.23 1.91
CA GLY A 153 21.62 -16.72 0.98
C GLY A 153 21.37 -15.28 0.53
N THR A 154 21.84 -14.94 -0.67
CA THR A 154 21.72 -13.59 -1.24
C THR A 154 21.27 -13.63 -2.71
N MET A 155 20.28 -12.79 -3.06
CA MET A 155 19.79 -12.61 -4.43
C MET A 155 19.91 -11.15 -4.87
N THR A 156 20.40 -10.91 -6.08
CA THR A 156 20.37 -9.59 -6.74
C THR A 156 19.51 -9.68 -7.99
N ILE A 157 18.55 -8.76 -8.13
CA ILE A 157 17.59 -8.75 -9.23
C ILE A 157 17.79 -7.47 -10.05
N GLY A 158 17.91 -7.64 -11.36
CA GLY A 158 18.15 -6.59 -12.32
C GLY A 158 16.99 -6.39 -13.31
N SER A 159 17.31 -5.79 -14.47
CA SER A 159 16.41 -5.59 -15.61
C SER A 159 15.64 -6.86 -16.00
N GLY A 160 14.46 -6.68 -16.58
CA GLY A 160 13.56 -7.77 -16.97
C GLY A 160 12.20 -7.65 -16.29
N ASN A 161 11.32 -8.62 -16.56
CA ASN A 161 9.96 -8.67 -16.03
C ASN A 161 9.78 -9.87 -15.08
N TYR A 162 9.19 -9.65 -13.91
CA TYR A 162 8.99 -10.67 -12.88
C TYR A 162 7.52 -10.66 -12.49
N GLU A 163 6.79 -11.67 -12.93
CA GLU A 163 5.34 -11.64 -12.97
C GLU A 163 4.74 -12.85 -12.24
N SER A 164 3.76 -12.58 -11.39
CA SER A 164 3.02 -13.59 -10.62
C SER A 164 1.53 -13.45 -10.85
N GLY A 165 0.87 -14.54 -11.25
CA GLY A 165 -0.56 -14.60 -11.53
C GLY A 165 -0.92 -14.39 -13.00
N PRO A 166 -2.17 -14.69 -13.41
CA PRO A 166 -2.60 -14.66 -14.81
C PRO A 166 -2.63 -13.26 -15.43
N ARG A 167 -2.04 -13.06 -16.62
CA ARG A 167 -2.07 -11.76 -17.31
C ARG A 167 -3.43 -11.50 -17.95
N THR A 168 -3.88 -10.24 -17.95
CA THR A 168 -5.19 -9.84 -18.53
C THR A 168 -5.39 -10.27 -20.00
N ASN A 169 -4.33 -10.36 -20.80
CA ASN A 169 -4.41 -10.78 -22.21
C ASN A 169 -4.53 -12.31 -22.40
N GLU A 170 -4.39 -13.10 -21.34
CA GLU A 170 -4.60 -14.55 -21.34
C GLU A 170 -6.04 -14.91 -20.94
N TYR A 171 -6.86 -13.92 -20.61
CA TYR A 171 -8.22 -14.14 -20.16
C TYR A 171 -9.06 -14.59 -21.37
N ALA A 172 -9.63 -15.79 -21.26
CA ALA A 172 -10.46 -16.39 -22.27
C ALA A 172 -11.92 -16.47 -21.81
N ASP A 173 -12.84 -16.13 -22.71
CA ASP A 173 -14.22 -16.57 -22.63
C ASP A 173 -14.34 -17.98 -23.23
N ALA A 174 -15.38 -18.75 -22.87
CA ALA A 174 -15.57 -20.14 -23.32
C ALA A 174 -15.48 -20.36 -24.86
N THR A 175 -15.72 -19.31 -25.66
CA THR A 175 -15.60 -19.33 -27.13
C THR A 175 -14.18 -19.07 -27.69
N ALA A 176 -13.22 -18.66 -26.85
CA ALA A 176 -11.84 -18.36 -27.25
C ALA A 176 -10.89 -19.57 -27.14
N ALA A 177 -11.36 -20.67 -26.52
CA ALA A 177 -10.60 -21.86 -26.12
C ALA A 177 -10.26 -22.87 -27.23
N GLY A 178 -10.57 -22.55 -28.49
CA GLY A 178 -10.34 -23.44 -29.63
C GLY A 178 -11.52 -24.34 -30.00
N THR A 179 -11.27 -25.21 -31.00
CA THR A 179 -12.31 -26.11 -31.54
C THR A 179 -12.46 -27.35 -30.65
N LEU A 180 -13.70 -27.72 -30.35
CA LEU A 180 -14.06 -28.96 -29.66
C LEU A 180 -13.50 -30.19 -30.41
N SER A 181 -12.48 -30.86 -29.85
CA SER A 181 -12.01 -32.16 -30.39
C SER A 181 -12.44 -33.32 -29.47
N PRO A 182 -13.19 -34.33 -29.98
CA PRO A 182 -13.61 -35.45 -29.17
C PRO A 182 -12.37 -36.24 -28.70
N GLN A 183 -12.40 -36.82 -27.50
CA GLN A 183 -11.33 -37.73 -27.10
C GLN A 183 -11.22 -38.90 -28.08
N THR A 184 -10.02 -39.09 -28.61
CA THR A 184 -9.62 -40.20 -29.49
C THR A 184 -8.40 -40.91 -28.87
N ASP A 185 -7.90 -41.96 -29.52
CA ASP A 185 -6.62 -42.60 -29.10
C ASP A 185 -5.45 -41.59 -29.06
N ASP A 186 -5.57 -40.44 -29.75
CA ASP A 186 -4.56 -39.39 -29.86
C ASP A 186 -4.87 -38.16 -28.97
N ILE A 187 -5.94 -38.21 -28.16
CA ILE A 187 -6.37 -37.13 -27.26
C ILE A 187 -6.81 -37.70 -25.91
N VAL A 188 -5.95 -37.61 -24.89
CA VAL A 188 -6.16 -38.24 -23.58
C VAL A 188 -6.07 -37.21 -22.46
N LEU A 189 -7.06 -37.21 -21.55
CA LEU A 189 -7.09 -36.39 -20.33
C LEU A 189 -6.71 -37.24 -19.12
N PHE A 190 -5.83 -36.69 -18.31
CA PHE A 190 -5.43 -37.24 -17.03
C PHE A 190 -5.71 -36.24 -15.92
N SER A 191 -6.16 -36.71 -14.77
CA SER A 191 -6.33 -35.87 -13.59
C SER A 191 -5.87 -36.59 -12.33
N ARG A 192 -5.56 -35.83 -11.28
CA ARG A 192 -5.21 -36.43 -9.99
C ARG A 192 -6.35 -37.25 -9.44
N GLY A 193 -6.06 -38.51 -9.14
CA GLY A 193 -7.07 -39.44 -8.63
C GLY A 193 -8.22 -39.73 -9.60
N GLY A 194 -8.14 -39.30 -10.87
CA GLY A 194 -9.18 -39.50 -11.88
C GLY A 194 -10.45 -38.67 -11.65
N VAL A 195 -10.35 -37.54 -10.96
CA VAL A 195 -11.48 -36.64 -10.70
C VAL A 195 -11.70 -35.63 -11.83
N THR A 196 -12.87 -35.00 -11.87
CA THR A 196 -13.22 -33.99 -12.89
C THR A 196 -13.65 -32.67 -12.28
N SER A 197 -13.40 -32.45 -10.98
CA SER A 197 -13.88 -31.26 -10.29
C SER A 197 -12.89 -30.81 -9.21
N PRO A 198 -12.64 -29.49 -9.09
CA PRO A 198 -11.75 -28.93 -8.07
C PRO A 198 -12.16 -29.32 -6.65
N ALA A 199 -13.45 -29.30 -6.32
CA ALA A 199 -13.94 -29.61 -4.98
C ALA A 199 -13.61 -31.03 -4.49
N THR A 200 -13.20 -31.93 -5.39
CA THR A 200 -12.88 -33.33 -5.09
C THR A 200 -11.40 -33.66 -5.26
N VAL A 201 -10.57 -32.72 -5.70
CA VAL A 201 -9.15 -32.97 -5.92
C VAL A 201 -8.40 -32.98 -4.58
N ASP A 202 -7.74 -34.12 -4.27
CA ASP A 202 -6.86 -34.20 -3.10
C ASP A 202 -5.44 -33.79 -3.50
N ARG A 203 -5.07 -32.55 -3.20
CA ARG A 203 -3.73 -31.98 -3.48
C ARG A 203 -2.67 -32.44 -2.47
N VAL A 204 -3.06 -33.06 -1.35
CA VAL A 204 -2.16 -33.50 -0.28
C VAL A 204 -1.76 -34.97 -0.47
N ASN A 205 -2.73 -35.87 -0.67
CA ASN A 205 -2.48 -37.31 -0.81
C ASN A 205 -2.66 -37.85 -2.24
N GLY A 206 -3.04 -37.02 -3.21
CA GLY A 206 -3.10 -37.43 -4.61
C GLY A 206 -1.71 -37.75 -5.14
N THR A 207 -1.36 -39.03 -5.22
CA THR A 207 0.00 -39.48 -5.62
C THR A 207 0.13 -39.88 -7.09
N THR A 208 -0.98 -39.99 -7.82
CA THR A 208 -0.96 -40.43 -9.23
C THR A 208 -2.02 -39.75 -10.09
N PHE A 209 -1.64 -39.45 -11.33
CA PHE A 209 -2.56 -39.12 -12.41
C PHE A 209 -3.21 -40.38 -12.97
N SER A 210 -4.53 -40.33 -13.17
CA SER A 210 -5.31 -41.40 -13.77
C SER A 210 -6.04 -40.89 -15.01
N PRO A 211 -6.16 -41.72 -16.07
CA PRO A 211 -6.95 -41.33 -17.23
C PRO A 211 -8.40 -41.14 -16.82
N VAL A 212 -9.01 -40.05 -17.29
CA VAL A 212 -10.42 -39.74 -17.04
C VAL A 212 -11.25 -40.29 -18.20
N THR A 213 -12.16 -41.21 -17.92
CA THR A 213 -13.15 -41.66 -18.91
C THR A 213 -14.36 -40.72 -18.88
N ILE A 214 -14.47 -39.82 -19.86
CA ILE A 214 -15.61 -38.89 -19.96
C ILE A 214 -16.71 -39.52 -20.84
N ALA A 215 -17.96 -39.52 -20.37
CA ALA A 215 -19.09 -40.17 -21.01
C ALA A 215 -19.36 -39.71 -22.46
N GLU A 216 -19.74 -40.65 -23.34
CA GLU A 216 -20.05 -40.40 -24.76
C GLU A 216 -21.03 -39.21 -24.92
N ASN A 217 -20.59 -38.16 -25.63
CA ASN A 217 -21.29 -36.90 -26.00
C ASN A 217 -20.99 -35.62 -25.18
N THR A 218 -20.07 -35.64 -24.20
CA THR A 218 -19.57 -34.42 -23.51
C THR A 218 -18.02 -34.33 -23.47
N SER A 219 -17.35 -35.13 -24.30
CA SER A 219 -15.93 -35.49 -24.18
C SER A 219 -15.02 -34.65 -25.06
N TYR A 220 -14.92 -33.36 -24.78
CA TYR A 220 -14.02 -32.47 -25.50
C TYR A 220 -12.90 -32.00 -24.56
N VAL A 221 -11.71 -31.78 -25.11
CA VAL A 221 -10.67 -30.94 -24.48
C VAL A 221 -10.46 -29.70 -25.36
N PRO A 222 -10.09 -28.55 -24.79
CA PRO A 222 -9.81 -27.37 -25.59
C PRO A 222 -8.49 -27.54 -26.36
N VAL A 223 -8.54 -27.34 -27.68
CA VAL A 223 -7.34 -27.26 -28.53
C VAL A 223 -6.83 -25.82 -28.46
N THR A 224 -5.87 -25.59 -27.57
CA THR A 224 -5.30 -24.26 -27.32
C THR A 224 -4.08 -24.00 -28.20
N THR A 225 -3.71 -22.73 -28.35
CA THR A 225 -2.48 -22.33 -29.07
C THR A 225 -1.56 -21.48 -28.18
N GLY A 226 -1.77 -21.56 -26.87
CA GLY A 226 -1.12 -20.71 -25.88
C GLY A 226 -1.75 -20.88 -24.50
N ASN A 227 -1.26 -20.06 -23.57
CA ASN A 227 -1.75 -20.04 -22.20
C ASN A 227 -3.10 -19.32 -22.10
N TYR A 228 -3.98 -19.82 -21.23
CA TYR A 228 -5.31 -19.25 -21.05
C TYR A 228 -5.77 -19.32 -19.60
N TYR A 229 -6.42 -18.25 -19.14
CA TYR A 229 -7.13 -18.18 -17.87
C TYR A 229 -8.64 -18.13 -18.10
N TYR A 230 -9.37 -19.10 -17.54
CA TYR A 230 -10.81 -19.23 -17.68
C TYR A 230 -11.52 -18.54 -16.52
N GLN A 231 -12.24 -17.46 -16.84
CA GLN A 231 -12.88 -16.57 -15.86
C GLN A 231 -14.42 -16.57 -15.90
N SER A 232 -15.05 -17.35 -16.79
CA SER A 232 -16.49 -17.25 -17.06
C SER A 232 -17.29 -18.44 -16.53
N GLU A 233 -18.42 -18.14 -15.88
CA GLU A 233 -19.48 -19.09 -15.49
C GLU A 233 -20.24 -19.70 -16.69
N ALA A 234 -20.03 -19.20 -17.93
CA ALA A 234 -20.68 -19.76 -19.11
C ALA A 234 -20.28 -21.23 -19.27
N ASP A 235 -21.27 -22.12 -19.42
CA ASP A 235 -21.06 -23.56 -19.59
C ASP A 235 -19.96 -23.78 -20.62
N SER A 236 -18.77 -24.16 -20.13
CA SER A 236 -17.56 -24.25 -20.94
C SER A 236 -17.69 -25.33 -22.01
N GLY A 237 -18.73 -26.17 -21.92
CA GLY A 237 -18.89 -27.38 -22.71
C GLY A 237 -17.96 -28.50 -22.27
N TYR A 238 -17.14 -28.25 -21.23
CA TYR A 238 -16.10 -29.14 -20.73
C TYR A 238 -16.37 -29.47 -19.25
N SER A 239 -16.70 -30.73 -18.95
CA SER A 239 -17.05 -31.15 -17.58
C SER A 239 -15.95 -30.95 -16.52
N PHE A 240 -14.69 -30.80 -16.93
CA PHE A 240 -13.54 -30.62 -16.04
C PHE A 240 -12.97 -29.19 -16.02
N LEU A 241 -13.36 -28.32 -16.95
CA LEU A 241 -12.82 -26.97 -17.07
C LEU A 241 -13.79 -25.98 -16.45
N THR A 242 -13.53 -25.64 -15.20
CA THR A 242 -14.34 -24.70 -14.40
C THR A 242 -13.79 -23.28 -14.49
N GLU A 243 -14.51 -22.31 -13.93
CA GLU A 243 -13.94 -20.99 -13.66
C GLU A 243 -12.71 -21.11 -12.73
N ASP A 244 -11.90 -20.05 -12.72
CA ASP A 244 -10.63 -19.97 -11.98
C ASP A 244 -9.63 -21.08 -12.37
N THR A 245 -9.58 -21.40 -13.68
CA THR A 245 -8.65 -22.40 -14.21
C THR A 245 -7.61 -21.74 -15.12
N PHE A 246 -6.33 -22.02 -14.88
CA PHE A 246 -5.26 -21.65 -15.80
C PHE A 246 -4.75 -22.87 -16.57
N LEU A 247 -4.59 -22.71 -17.88
CA LEU A 247 -4.00 -23.70 -18.78
C LEU A 247 -2.63 -23.21 -19.25
N ILE A 248 -1.60 -24.01 -19.00
CA ILE A 248 -0.24 -23.80 -19.50
C ILE A 248 -0.03 -24.72 -20.71
N TYR A 249 0.34 -24.13 -21.85
CA TYR A 249 0.57 -24.82 -23.11
C TYR A 249 2.06 -25.07 -23.34
N THR A 250 2.44 -26.30 -23.65
CA THR A 250 3.79 -26.70 -24.07
C THR A 250 3.74 -27.54 -25.35
N LEU A 251 4.89 -27.70 -25.99
CA LEU A 251 5.09 -28.58 -27.13
C LEU A 251 6.07 -29.68 -26.74
N GLU A 252 5.81 -30.90 -27.19
CA GLU A 252 6.68 -32.05 -26.95
C GLU A 252 6.86 -32.80 -28.27
N GLU A 253 8.09 -33.15 -28.61
CA GLU A 253 8.40 -34.05 -29.72
C GLU A 253 8.22 -35.50 -29.23
N GLY A 254 7.34 -36.27 -29.87
CA GLY A 254 7.06 -37.61 -29.38
C GLY A 254 6.19 -38.48 -30.28
N GLU A 255 5.80 -39.64 -29.76
CA GLU A 255 4.89 -40.57 -30.43
C GLU A 255 3.87 -41.19 -29.47
N ILE A 256 2.70 -41.57 -29.99
CA ILE A 256 1.68 -42.29 -29.21
C ILE A 256 2.00 -43.78 -29.22
N ALA A 257 2.09 -44.35 -28.02
CA ALA A 257 2.36 -45.76 -27.82
C ALA A 257 1.25 -46.62 -28.46
N GLY A 258 1.66 -47.56 -29.34
CA GLY A 258 0.76 -48.47 -30.03
C GLY A 258 0.18 -49.59 -29.14
N GLU A 259 -0.70 -50.40 -29.72
CA GLU A 259 -1.40 -51.51 -29.05
C GLU A 259 -0.47 -52.56 -28.43
N ASP A 260 0.70 -52.78 -29.03
CA ASP A 260 1.70 -53.75 -28.58
C ASP A 260 2.78 -53.13 -27.66
N SER A 261 2.64 -51.86 -27.28
CA SER A 261 3.59 -51.18 -26.40
C SER A 261 3.50 -51.66 -24.94
N SER A 262 4.63 -51.67 -24.23
CA SER A 262 4.68 -51.95 -22.79
C SER A 262 4.08 -50.83 -21.93
N PHE A 263 3.82 -49.66 -22.51
CA PHE A 263 3.33 -48.47 -21.81
C PHE A 263 1.81 -48.33 -21.85
N GLY A 264 1.13 -49.13 -22.70
CA GLY A 264 -0.31 -49.10 -22.91
C GLY A 264 -0.71 -48.12 -24.01
N LYS A 265 -1.66 -48.54 -24.85
CA LYS A 265 -2.17 -47.76 -25.99
C LYS A 265 -2.58 -46.35 -25.58
N GLY A 266 -2.22 -45.35 -26.39
CA GLY A 266 -2.63 -43.96 -26.19
C GLY A 266 -1.72 -43.16 -25.27
N THR A 267 -0.65 -43.75 -24.72
CA THR A 267 0.34 -43.06 -23.87
C THR A 267 1.31 -42.26 -24.73
N LEU A 268 1.51 -40.96 -24.45
CA LEU A 268 2.55 -40.16 -25.10
C LEU A 268 3.95 -40.58 -24.62
N LEU A 269 4.82 -40.88 -25.58
CA LEU A 269 6.23 -41.17 -25.37
C LEU A 269 7.07 -39.99 -25.87
N VAL A 270 7.88 -39.42 -24.98
CA VAL A 270 8.86 -38.36 -25.25
C VAL A 270 10.25 -38.96 -24.99
N ASP A 271 11.13 -38.92 -25.99
CA ASP A 271 12.44 -39.62 -25.97
C ASP A 271 12.34 -41.11 -25.57
N ASP A 272 11.43 -41.87 -26.19
CA ASP A 272 11.17 -43.29 -25.87
C ASP A 272 10.74 -43.56 -24.41
N ARG A 273 10.37 -42.54 -23.65
CA ARG A 273 9.93 -42.63 -22.25
C ARG A 273 8.51 -42.11 -22.11
N LYS A 274 7.75 -42.72 -21.19
CA LYS A 274 6.41 -42.20 -20.85
C LYS A 274 6.52 -40.77 -20.31
N LEU A 275 5.72 -39.84 -20.86
CA LEU A 275 5.56 -38.50 -20.31
C LEU A 275 5.22 -38.60 -18.80
N THR A 276 6.06 -37.99 -17.98
CA THR A 276 5.93 -38.03 -16.53
C THR A 276 5.65 -36.64 -16.00
N VAL A 277 4.48 -36.47 -15.38
CA VAL A 277 4.07 -35.20 -14.77
C VAL A 277 4.20 -35.33 -13.25
N PRO A 278 4.93 -34.41 -12.56
CA PRO A 278 5.02 -34.41 -11.10
C PRO A 278 3.63 -34.39 -10.46
N CYS A 279 3.45 -35.11 -9.35
CA CYS A 279 2.17 -35.20 -8.63
C CYS A 279 2.37 -34.81 -7.15
N ASN A 280 2.73 -33.54 -6.92
CA ASN A 280 2.94 -32.94 -5.60
C ASN A 280 2.00 -31.74 -5.40
N VAL A 281 1.85 -31.19 -4.20
CA VAL A 281 0.86 -30.11 -3.94
C VAL A 281 0.97 -28.89 -4.87
N ALA A 282 2.14 -28.65 -5.47
CA ALA A 282 2.41 -27.50 -6.32
C ALA A 282 2.26 -27.78 -7.82
N SER A 283 2.17 -29.03 -8.27
CA SER A 283 2.01 -29.35 -9.70
C SER A 283 0.57 -29.20 -10.18
N CYS A 284 0.31 -29.42 -11.48
CA CYS A 284 -1.01 -29.28 -12.07
C CYS A 284 -2.04 -30.25 -11.45
N ASP A 285 -3.32 -29.92 -11.61
CA ASP A 285 -4.44 -30.73 -11.14
C ASP A 285 -4.89 -31.75 -12.21
N PHE A 286 -4.72 -31.38 -13.48
CA PHE A 286 -4.94 -32.24 -14.65
C PHE A 286 -3.96 -31.89 -15.78
N TYR A 287 -3.82 -32.78 -16.76
CA TYR A 287 -3.16 -32.49 -18.01
C TYR A 287 -3.76 -33.30 -19.15
N TYR A 288 -3.62 -32.82 -20.38
CA TYR A 288 -4.01 -33.55 -21.58
C TYR A 288 -3.05 -33.24 -22.71
N TYR A 289 -3.08 -34.06 -23.76
CA TYR A 289 -2.30 -33.84 -24.96
C TYR A 289 -3.07 -34.15 -26.22
N TYR A 290 -2.64 -33.56 -27.33
CA TYR A 290 -3.16 -33.80 -28.68
C TYR A 290 -2.09 -33.52 -29.74
N ALA A 291 -2.16 -34.22 -30.87
CA ALA A 291 -1.27 -33.97 -32.00
C ALA A 291 -1.54 -32.58 -32.60
N THR A 292 -0.49 -31.80 -32.86
CA THR A 292 -0.62 -30.49 -33.52
C THR A 292 -0.80 -30.61 -35.03
N GLY A 293 -0.35 -31.71 -35.60
CA GLY A 293 -0.23 -31.93 -37.05
C GLY A 293 1.10 -31.47 -37.63
N ASP A 294 1.96 -30.86 -36.81
CA ASP A 294 3.32 -30.47 -37.17
C ASP A 294 4.32 -31.59 -36.87
N LYS A 295 5.51 -31.50 -37.48
CA LYS A 295 6.61 -32.45 -37.31
C LYS A 295 7.91 -31.72 -37.05
N ALA A 296 8.75 -32.32 -36.19
CA ALA A 296 10.13 -31.90 -35.97
C ALA A 296 10.99 -32.11 -37.23
N GLU A 297 12.22 -31.57 -37.23
CA GLU A 297 13.12 -31.66 -38.38
C GLU A 297 13.48 -33.12 -38.76
N ASP A 298 13.50 -34.01 -37.78
CA ASP A 298 13.77 -35.44 -37.96
C ASP A 298 12.53 -36.25 -38.41
N GLY A 299 11.36 -35.62 -38.46
CA GLY A 299 10.09 -36.22 -38.85
C GLY A 299 9.22 -36.73 -37.71
N THR A 300 9.66 -36.60 -36.46
CA THR A 300 8.91 -36.93 -35.24
C THR A 300 7.66 -36.04 -35.12
N ASP A 301 6.55 -36.58 -34.62
CA ASP A 301 5.32 -35.81 -34.47
C ASP A 301 5.43 -34.84 -33.29
N ILE A 302 4.81 -33.67 -33.43
CA ILE A 302 4.73 -32.69 -32.35
C ILE A 302 3.37 -32.80 -31.67
N TYR A 303 3.40 -32.94 -30.34
CA TYR A 303 2.22 -32.96 -29.49
C TYR A 303 2.16 -31.68 -28.67
N ALA A 304 0.97 -31.10 -28.57
CA ALA A 304 0.69 -30.10 -27.55
C ALA A 304 0.42 -30.83 -26.23
N VAL A 305 1.06 -30.41 -25.15
CA VAL A 305 0.74 -30.85 -23.79
C VAL A 305 0.22 -29.64 -23.01
N VAL A 306 -0.95 -29.80 -22.41
CA VAL A 306 -1.62 -28.73 -21.67
C VAL A 306 -1.78 -29.13 -20.22
N TYR A 307 -1.23 -28.31 -19.32
CA TYR A 307 -1.29 -28.48 -17.88
C TYR A 307 -2.34 -27.55 -17.29
N GLY A 308 -3.27 -28.10 -16.52
CA GLY A 308 -4.39 -27.36 -15.94
C GLY A 308 -4.30 -27.22 -14.43
N TYR A 309 -4.50 -25.99 -13.96
CA TYR A 309 -4.54 -25.63 -12.53
C TYR A 309 -5.91 -25.08 -12.21
N TRP A 310 -6.66 -25.76 -11.34
CA TRP A 310 -7.93 -25.25 -10.83
C TRP A 310 -7.71 -24.29 -9.65
N ASP A 311 -8.71 -23.48 -9.31
CA ASP A 311 -8.73 -22.64 -8.10
C ASP A 311 -7.48 -21.72 -8.03
N VAL A 312 -7.04 -21.14 -9.15
CA VAL A 312 -5.77 -20.40 -9.22
C VAL A 312 -5.77 -19.18 -8.31
N LYS A 313 -6.80 -18.34 -8.40
CA LYS A 313 -6.97 -17.16 -7.55
C LYS A 313 -7.48 -17.53 -6.17
N GLU A 314 -8.40 -18.49 -6.05
CA GLU A 314 -8.88 -18.97 -4.76
C GLU A 314 -7.73 -19.50 -3.89
N LEU A 315 -6.82 -20.31 -4.45
CA LEU A 315 -5.64 -20.79 -3.73
C LEU A 315 -4.60 -19.68 -3.51
N ALA A 316 -4.50 -18.69 -4.39
CA ALA A 316 -3.63 -17.53 -4.15
C ALA A 316 -4.11 -16.73 -2.93
N GLU A 317 -5.42 -16.60 -2.75
CA GLU A 317 -6.02 -15.89 -1.61
C GLU A 317 -6.03 -16.74 -0.31
N GLN A 318 -6.27 -18.05 -0.43
CA GLN A 318 -6.63 -18.92 0.72
C GLN A 318 -5.74 -20.18 0.86
N GLY A 319 -4.57 -20.21 0.22
CA GLY A 319 -3.68 -21.38 0.12
C GLY A 319 -2.97 -21.83 1.40
N SER A 320 -3.04 -21.06 2.49
CA SER A 320 -2.31 -21.34 3.76
C SER A 320 -2.44 -22.77 4.28
N SER A 321 -3.61 -23.40 4.10
CA SER A 321 -3.87 -24.77 4.55
C SER A 321 -2.97 -25.84 3.89
N LEU A 322 -2.37 -25.53 2.75
CA LEU A 322 -1.54 -26.44 1.95
C LEU A 322 -0.03 -26.25 2.19
N GLU A 323 0.39 -25.27 3.00
CA GLU A 323 1.82 -25.00 3.24
C GLU A 323 2.56 -26.21 3.83
N SER A 324 1.92 -26.88 4.79
CA SER A 324 2.48 -28.10 5.42
C SER A 324 2.69 -29.26 4.46
N ALA A 325 1.98 -29.26 3.32
CA ALA A 325 2.12 -30.24 2.24
C ALA A 325 3.20 -29.84 1.21
N GLY A 326 3.82 -28.67 1.36
CA GLY A 326 4.93 -28.19 0.52
C GLY A 326 4.58 -27.02 -0.40
N LEU A 327 3.38 -26.44 -0.29
CA LEU A 327 3.01 -25.24 -1.05
C LEU A 327 3.75 -24.02 -0.48
N GLN A 328 4.38 -23.22 -1.35
CA GLN A 328 5.01 -21.97 -0.95
C GLN A 328 3.99 -20.82 -1.08
N TRP A 329 3.30 -20.53 0.00
CA TRP A 329 2.30 -19.45 0.12
C TRP A 329 2.71 -18.53 1.29
N PRO A 330 2.40 -17.22 1.28
CA PRO A 330 1.68 -16.45 0.26
C PRO A 330 2.43 -16.24 -1.05
N TYR A 331 1.70 -15.89 -2.13
CA TYR A 331 2.32 -15.62 -3.42
C TYR A 331 2.79 -14.17 -3.55
N ALA A 332 3.98 -14.00 -4.12
CA ALA A 332 4.57 -12.69 -4.38
C ALA A 332 5.45 -12.66 -5.62
N ALA A 333 5.64 -11.48 -6.22
CA ALA A 333 6.69 -11.32 -7.23
C ALA A 333 8.08 -11.54 -6.61
N ILE A 334 8.32 -11.04 -5.39
CA ILE A 334 9.48 -11.37 -4.55
C ILE A 334 9.00 -11.73 -3.14
N ARG A 335 9.30 -12.96 -2.72
CA ARG A 335 9.04 -13.45 -1.37
C ARG A 335 10.34 -13.67 -0.59
N MET A 336 10.47 -13.03 0.56
CA MET A 336 11.62 -13.15 1.45
C MET A 336 11.19 -13.83 2.75
N THR A 337 11.72 -15.02 3.01
CA THR A 337 11.52 -15.75 4.28
C THR A 337 12.82 -15.86 5.09
N ALA A 338 13.97 -15.67 4.44
CA ALA A 338 15.27 -15.45 5.08
C ALA A 338 16.23 -14.78 4.07
N GLY A 339 17.50 -14.60 4.47
CA GLY A 339 18.55 -14.14 3.55
C GLY A 339 18.47 -12.65 3.20
N GLU A 340 19.23 -12.26 2.17
CA GLU A 340 19.35 -10.86 1.71
C GLU A 340 18.96 -10.73 0.24
N GLY A 341 18.15 -9.73 -0.09
CA GLY A 341 17.71 -9.42 -1.45
C GLY A 341 18.12 -8.02 -1.86
N PHE A 342 18.51 -7.83 -3.12
CA PHE A 342 18.85 -6.54 -3.69
C PHE A 342 18.14 -6.33 -5.03
N VAL A 343 17.20 -5.41 -5.11
CA VAL A 343 16.55 -5.02 -6.37
C VAL A 343 17.22 -3.77 -6.90
N ARG A 344 17.76 -3.86 -8.12
CA ARG A 344 18.51 -2.79 -8.82
C ARG A 344 17.84 -2.34 -10.12
N GLY A 345 16.76 -2.99 -10.53
CA GLY A 345 16.03 -2.70 -11.77
C GLY A 345 14.92 -3.72 -12.00
N GLY A 346 14.09 -3.48 -13.03
CA GLY A 346 13.08 -4.42 -13.51
C GLY A 346 11.64 -4.00 -13.24
N ASN A 347 10.72 -4.73 -13.85
CA ASN A 347 9.27 -4.58 -13.65
C ASN A 347 8.73 -5.80 -12.91
N PHE A 348 8.10 -5.57 -11.76
CA PHE A 348 7.54 -6.59 -10.90
C PHE A 348 6.03 -6.42 -10.87
N VAL A 349 5.29 -7.45 -11.30
CA VAL A 349 3.84 -7.36 -11.43
C VAL A 349 3.16 -8.52 -10.72
N ASN A 350 2.29 -8.19 -9.78
CA ASN A 350 1.30 -9.13 -9.26
C ASN A 350 -0.02 -8.93 -10.02
N GLN A 351 -0.41 -9.97 -10.74
CA GLN A 351 -1.57 -10.06 -11.61
C GLN A 351 -2.71 -10.90 -10.99
N PHE A 352 -2.53 -11.44 -9.78
CA PHE A 352 -3.54 -12.31 -9.16
C PHE A 352 -4.84 -11.58 -8.84
N ASP A 353 -4.78 -10.26 -8.64
CA ASP A 353 -5.90 -9.35 -8.35
C ASP A 353 -6.75 -9.64 -7.11
N VAL A 354 -6.32 -10.59 -6.29
CA VAL A 354 -6.95 -10.98 -5.01
C VAL A 354 -6.09 -10.63 -3.80
N ALA A 355 -6.73 -10.56 -2.64
CA ALA A 355 -6.07 -10.35 -1.36
C ALA A 355 -5.05 -11.45 -1.02
N ASN A 356 -4.18 -11.20 -0.03
CA ASN A 356 -3.10 -12.10 0.39
C ASN A 356 -2.08 -12.45 -0.71
N THR A 357 -1.96 -11.60 -1.73
CA THR A 357 -0.91 -11.71 -2.74
C THR A 357 -0.13 -10.40 -2.82
N TYR A 358 1.18 -10.48 -3.11
CA TYR A 358 2.10 -9.36 -2.91
C TYR A 358 2.98 -9.02 -4.13
N GLY A 359 3.43 -7.78 -4.24
CA GLY A 359 4.59 -7.44 -5.06
C GLY A 359 5.87 -7.86 -4.34
N ILE A 360 6.09 -7.30 -3.16
CA ILE A 360 7.12 -7.69 -2.21
C ILE A 360 6.46 -8.26 -0.96
N LEU A 361 6.95 -9.38 -0.45
CA LEU A 361 6.60 -9.90 0.87
C LEU A 361 7.85 -10.23 1.66
N THR A 362 7.97 -9.70 2.88
CA THR A 362 8.92 -10.19 3.89
C THR A 362 8.17 -10.78 5.08
N GLU A 363 8.51 -12.01 5.44
CA GLU A 363 7.87 -12.74 6.53
C GLU A 363 8.86 -13.67 7.26
N GLU A 364 8.41 -14.23 8.38
CA GLU A 364 9.17 -15.23 9.14
C GLU A 364 9.07 -16.59 8.46
N ASN A 365 10.19 -17.30 8.37
CA ASN A 365 10.21 -18.68 7.96
C ASN A 365 9.60 -19.56 9.06
N SER A 366 8.45 -20.17 8.76
CA SER A 366 7.70 -21.03 9.68
C SER A 366 8.47 -22.25 10.20
N LYS A 367 9.59 -22.65 9.56
CA LYS A 367 10.39 -23.81 9.97
C LYS A 367 11.42 -23.49 11.04
N ASP A 368 12.06 -22.33 10.99
CA ASP A 368 13.24 -22.00 11.81
C ASP A 368 13.23 -20.59 12.43
N GLY A 369 12.21 -19.78 12.13
CA GLY A 369 12.06 -18.42 12.65
C GLY A 369 13.03 -17.40 12.03
N ALA A 370 13.68 -17.74 10.91
CA ALA A 370 14.51 -16.80 10.19
C ALA A 370 13.65 -15.70 9.54
N THR A 371 14.24 -14.53 9.31
CA THR A 371 13.61 -13.41 8.61
C THR A 371 14.53 -12.90 7.51
N GLY A 372 13.95 -12.42 6.41
CA GLY A 372 14.70 -11.87 5.28
C GLY A 372 14.91 -10.36 5.37
N SER A 373 15.87 -9.86 4.59
CA SER A 373 16.05 -8.42 4.34
C SER A 373 16.04 -8.13 2.84
N LEU A 374 15.33 -7.09 2.41
CA LEU A 374 15.28 -6.65 1.01
C LEU A 374 15.68 -5.18 0.89
N VAL A 375 16.62 -4.89 0.00
CA VAL A 375 16.99 -3.53 -0.38
C VAL A 375 16.53 -3.26 -1.81
N VAL A 376 15.59 -2.34 -1.98
CA VAL A 376 15.18 -1.80 -3.27
C VAL A 376 15.89 -0.48 -3.47
N SER A 377 16.73 -0.40 -4.49
CA SER A 377 17.43 0.83 -4.83
C SER A 377 17.35 1.07 -6.33
N GLU A 378 17.23 2.33 -6.70
CA GLU A 378 17.39 2.73 -8.08
C GLU A 378 18.80 3.26 -8.30
N THR A 379 19.64 2.47 -8.97
CA THR A 379 20.98 2.89 -9.40
C THR A 379 20.90 3.45 -10.81
N GLY A 380 21.35 4.68 -11.02
CA GLY A 380 21.36 5.32 -12.34
C GLY A 380 20.06 6.07 -12.71
N ARG A 381 19.31 5.58 -13.71
CA ARG A 381 18.17 6.28 -14.33
C ARG A 381 16.88 6.05 -13.54
N ALA A 382 16.21 7.14 -13.17
CA ALA A 382 14.88 7.10 -12.54
C ALA A 382 13.82 6.44 -13.44
N GLY A 383 12.92 5.65 -12.83
CA GLY A 383 11.86 4.90 -13.48
C GLY A 383 12.20 3.48 -13.93
N THR A 384 13.35 2.91 -13.54
CA THR A 384 13.81 1.59 -14.00
C THR A 384 13.40 0.45 -13.08
N THR A 385 12.97 0.75 -11.85
CA THR A 385 12.45 -0.23 -10.89
C THR A 385 10.97 0.05 -10.62
N ASN A 386 10.09 -0.85 -11.05
CA ASN A 386 8.64 -0.66 -10.98
C ASN A 386 7.94 -1.86 -10.33
N PHE A 387 7.11 -1.61 -9.33
CA PHE A 387 6.25 -2.60 -8.69
C PHE A 387 4.78 -2.25 -8.93
N THR A 388 3.99 -3.23 -9.38
CA THR A 388 2.56 -3.07 -9.67
C THR A 388 1.75 -4.20 -9.05
N ALA A 389 0.78 -3.86 -8.21
CA ALA A 389 -0.18 -4.79 -7.64
C ALA A 389 -1.60 -4.45 -8.13
N ARG A 390 -2.24 -5.39 -8.83
CA ARG A 390 -3.59 -5.23 -9.37
C ARG A 390 -4.66 -5.66 -8.37
N GLY A 391 -5.89 -5.18 -8.58
CA GLY A 391 -7.04 -5.54 -7.75
C GLY A 391 -6.75 -5.42 -6.26
N GLU A 392 -7.08 -6.44 -5.49
CA GLU A 392 -6.93 -6.49 -4.04
C GLU A 392 -5.51 -6.89 -3.59
N ALA A 393 -4.59 -7.15 -4.52
CA ALA A 393 -3.20 -7.45 -4.20
C ALA A 393 -2.49 -6.26 -3.55
N VAL A 394 -1.49 -6.56 -2.72
CA VAL A 394 -0.70 -5.57 -1.99
C VAL A 394 0.62 -5.33 -2.69
N CYS A 395 1.07 -4.07 -2.80
CA CYS A 395 2.35 -3.77 -3.45
C CYS A 395 3.55 -4.20 -2.58
N ILE A 396 3.56 -3.80 -1.30
CA ILE A 396 4.60 -4.13 -0.31
C ILE A 396 3.96 -4.66 0.97
N GLY A 397 4.27 -5.91 1.32
CA GLY A 397 3.96 -6.53 2.61
C GLY A 397 5.21 -6.71 3.45
N CYS A 398 5.21 -6.17 4.68
CA CYS A 398 6.25 -6.39 5.67
C CYS A 398 5.59 -6.96 6.93
N TRP A 399 5.63 -8.28 7.06
CA TRP A 399 5.11 -8.99 8.22
C TRP A 399 6.22 -9.19 9.25
N GLU A 400 7.40 -9.55 8.78
CA GLU A 400 8.63 -9.65 9.58
C GLU A 400 9.84 -9.30 8.71
N GLY A 401 11.01 -9.13 9.35
CA GLY A 401 12.26 -8.78 8.65
C GLY A 401 12.35 -7.31 8.27
N ASP A 402 13.27 -7.01 7.34
CA ASP A 402 13.66 -5.63 7.03
C ASP A 402 13.51 -5.30 5.55
N VAL A 403 12.85 -4.18 5.24
CA VAL A 403 12.80 -3.64 3.87
C VAL A 403 13.40 -2.24 3.85
N ALA A 404 14.31 -1.98 2.91
CA ALA A 404 14.88 -0.66 2.69
C ALA A 404 14.62 -0.20 1.25
N ILE A 405 14.03 0.98 1.08
CA ILE A 405 13.69 1.57 -0.23
C ILE A 405 14.42 2.91 -0.38
N SER A 406 15.22 3.02 -1.44
CA SER A 406 15.94 4.25 -1.80
C SER A 406 15.65 4.72 -3.23
N GLY A 407 14.60 4.23 -3.86
CA GLY A 407 14.16 4.59 -5.22
C GLY A 407 13.11 3.64 -5.78
N GLY A 408 12.63 3.92 -7.00
CA GLY A 408 11.61 3.11 -7.68
C GLY A 408 10.18 3.65 -7.59
N ASN A 409 9.29 3.02 -8.36
CA ASN A 409 7.86 3.32 -8.42
C ASN A 409 7.04 2.14 -7.91
N PHE A 410 6.10 2.40 -7.01
CA PHE A 410 5.26 1.38 -6.37
C PHE A 410 3.80 1.74 -6.60
N SER A 411 3.01 0.82 -7.15
CA SER A 411 1.62 1.07 -7.47
C SER A 411 0.70 -0.04 -6.98
N SER A 412 -0.47 0.36 -6.49
CA SER A 412 -1.55 -0.52 -6.03
C SER A 412 -2.92 -0.01 -6.49
N GLU A 413 -3.85 -0.93 -6.69
CA GLU A 413 -5.23 -0.64 -7.10
C GLU A 413 -6.19 -0.61 -5.90
N LEU A 414 -6.90 -1.70 -5.58
CA LEU A 414 -7.82 -1.82 -4.44
C LEU A 414 -7.09 -2.16 -3.13
N GLY A 415 -6.11 -3.06 -3.19
CA GLY A 415 -5.28 -3.46 -2.06
C GLY A 415 -4.32 -2.35 -1.59
N ASN A 416 -3.67 -2.55 -0.44
CA ASN A 416 -2.79 -1.52 0.13
C ASN A 416 -1.52 -1.32 -0.72
N THR A 417 -0.98 -0.10 -0.75
CA THR A 417 0.38 0.08 -1.31
C THR A 417 1.41 -0.50 -0.35
N ILE A 418 1.31 -0.17 0.92
CA ILE A 418 2.15 -0.74 1.99
C ILE A 418 1.23 -1.32 3.06
N VAL A 419 1.45 -2.57 3.44
CA VAL A 419 0.88 -3.16 4.66
C VAL A 419 1.99 -3.64 5.58
N MET A 420 1.88 -3.30 6.86
CA MET A 420 2.82 -3.72 7.89
C MET A 420 2.06 -4.39 9.05
N SER A 421 2.48 -5.61 9.36
CA SER A 421 1.98 -6.39 10.50
C SER A 421 3.09 -6.75 11.50
N GLY A 422 4.31 -6.26 11.25
CA GLY A 422 5.53 -6.43 12.05
C GLY A 422 6.72 -5.86 11.27
N GLY A 423 7.94 -6.35 11.57
CA GLY A 423 9.17 -5.97 10.85
C GLY A 423 9.55 -4.48 10.88
N GLU A 424 10.54 -4.11 10.05
CA GLU A 424 11.00 -2.74 9.85
C GLU A 424 11.00 -2.35 8.36
N LEU A 425 10.44 -1.18 8.02
CA LEU A 425 10.47 -0.60 6.67
C LEU A 425 11.10 0.79 6.71
N ASN A 426 12.15 1.00 5.92
CA ASN A 426 12.89 2.26 5.82
C ASN A 426 12.82 2.82 4.40
N ILE A 427 12.24 4.01 4.22
CA ILE A 427 12.07 4.66 2.91
C ILE A 427 12.82 5.99 2.91
N THR A 428 13.75 6.16 1.96
CA THR A 428 14.52 7.41 1.77
C THR A 428 14.19 8.11 0.45
N ALA A 429 13.71 7.37 -0.56
CA ALA A 429 13.19 7.91 -1.80
C ALA A 429 12.20 6.93 -2.46
N GLY A 430 11.37 7.42 -3.38
CA GLY A 430 10.45 6.61 -4.19
C GLY A 430 9.12 7.30 -4.47
N ASN A 431 8.41 6.82 -5.49
CA ASN A 431 7.05 7.26 -5.83
C ASN A 431 6.04 6.16 -5.54
N PHE A 432 5.02 6.47 -4.74
CA PHE A 432 4.01 5.53 -4.28
C PHE A 432 2.64 5.97 -4.81
N ASN A 433 2.00 5.15 -5.63
CA ASN A 433 0.75 5.47 -6.32
C ASN A 433 -0.36 4.51 -5.88
N LYS A 434 -1.36 5.03 -5.17
CA LYS A 434 -2.57 4.30 -4.79
C LYS A 434 -3.71 4.75 -5.68
N ASN A 435 -4.29 3.88 -6.50
CA ASN A 435 -5.33 4.27 -7.46
C ASN A 435 -6.57 3.35 -7.41
N VAL A 436 -7.66 3.87 -6.84
CA VAL A 436 -8.92 3.13 -6.67
C VAL A 436 -10.02 3.56 -7.65
N GLN A 437 -9.71 4.37 -8.67
CA GLN A 437 -10.73 4.99 -9.55
C GLN A 437 -11.65 4.00 -10.27
N ALA A 438 -11.20 2.77 -10.55
CA ALA A 438 -12.02 1.77 -11.23
C ALA A 438 -13.11 1.14 -10.31
N SER A 439 -13.01 1.30 -8.99
CA SER A 439 -13.68 0.38 -8.05
C SER A 439 -14.05 1.01 -6.70
N ALA A 440 -14.21 2.35 -6.62
CA ALA A 440 -14.41 3.04 -5.34
C ALA A 440 -15.62 2.52 -4.54
N LYS A 441 -15.35 1.80 -3.44
CA LYS A 441 -16.32 1.35 -2.45
C LYS A 441 -16.00 1.99 -1.09
N GLU A 442 -16.91 1.88 -0.11
CA GLU A 442 -16.56 2.22 1.28
C GLU A 442 -15.42 1.29 1.75
N GLY A 443 -14.35 1.87 2.31
CA GLY A 443 -13.21 1.11 2.84
C GLY A 443 -12.19 0.65 1.79
N ASN A 444 -11.87 1.49 0.80
CA ASN A 444 -10.75 1.17 -0.09
C ASN A 444 -9.44 1.18 0.72
N GLY A 445 -8.52 0.25 0.44
CA GLY A 445 -7.27 0.10 1.19
C GLY A 445 -6.45 1.41 1.29
N ALA A 446 -5.48 1.45 2.19
CA ALA A 446 -4.64 2.62 2.45
C ALA A 446 -3.40 2.68 1.53
N ALA A 447 -2.80 3.88 1.40
CA ALA A 447 -1.44 3.96 0.87
C ALA A 447 -0.43 3.34 1.87
N ILE A 448 -0.65 3.54 3.17
CA ILE A 448 0.08 2.85 4.26
C ILE A 448 -0.94 2.34 5.27
N SER A 449 -0.96 1.02 5.51
CA SER A 449 -1.72 0.39 6.60
C SER A 449 -0.76 -0.29 7.58
N MET A 450 -0.86 0.06 8.86
CA MET A 450 0.05 -0.36 9.92
C MET A 450 -0.73 -0.98 11.08
N GLN A 451 -0.51 -2.27 11.32
CA GLN A 451 -1.03 -3.01 12.45
C GLN A 451 0.04 -3.20 13.55
N ASP A 452 1.28 -3.49 13.16
CA ASP A 452 2.44 -3.56 14.07
C ASP A 452 3.75 -3.35 13.30
N GLY A 453 4.87 -3.16 14.01
CA GLY A 453 6.20 -2.92 13.44
C GLY A 453 6.61 -1.45 13.42
N ALA A 454 7.65 -1.14 12.64
CA ALA A 454 8.21 0.20 12.54
C ALA A 454 8.43 0.66 11.09
N LEU A 455 7.81 1.79 10.73
CA LEU A 455 8.01 2.47 9.45
C LEU A 455 8.76 3.80 9.66
N THR A 456 9.90 3.96 8.99
CA THR A 456 10.62 5.23 8.90
C THR A 456 10.65 5.75 7.46
N ILE A 457 10.11 6.94 7.24
CA ILE A 457 10.23 7.69 5.98
C ILE A 457 11.14 8.90 6.24
N ALA A 458 12.30 8.91 5.61
CA ALA A 458 13.33 9.94 5.76
C ALA A 458 13.60 10.64 4.43
N GLY A 459 12.61 11.42 3.97
CA GLY A 459 12.77 12.23 2.76
C GLY A 459 13.84 13.31 2.94
N THR A 460 14.65 13.52 1.90
CA THR A 460 15.54 14.67 1.78
C THR A 460 14.75 15.95 1.48
N GLN A 461 15.14 17.08 2.08
CA GLN A 461 14.60 18.39 1.70
C GLN A 461 15.23 18.84 0.37
N THR A 462 14.64 18.43 -0.74
CA THR A 462 14.85 19.02 -2.06
C THR A 462 13.54 19.65 -2.55
N ASP A 463 13.60 20.55 -3.54
CA ASP A 463 12.42 21.25 -4.09
C ASP A 463 11.34 20.30 -4.65
N THR A 464 11.73 19.05 -4.95
CA THR A 464 10.84 17.90 -5.08
C THR A 464 11.07 17.01 -3.86
N LYS A 465 10.03 16.70 -3.08
CA LYS A 465 10.17 15.75 -1.96
C LYS A 465 10.62 14.40 -2.56
N SER A 466 11.66 13.79 -1.99
CA SER A 466 12.19 12.51 -2.50
C SER A 466 11.26 11.33 -2.25
N VAL A 467 10.29 11.46 -1.33
CA VAL A 467 9.25 10.46 -1.07
C VAL A 467 7.88 11.08 -1.30
N GLN A 468 7.14 10.55 -2.28
CA GLN A 468 5.86 11.09 -2.71
C GLN A 468 4.79 9.99 -2.73
N PHE A 469 3.66 10.24 -2.08
CA PHE A 469 2.47 9.42 -2.13
C PHE A 469 1.40 10.14 -2.95
N THR A 470 0.97 9.53 -4.04
CA THR A 470 -0.16 9.99 -4.84
C THR A 470 -1.33 9.04 -4.62
N VAL A 471 -2.43 9.56 -4.10
CA VAL A 471 -3.65 8.81 -3.82
C VAL A 471 -4.74 9.29 -4.77
N THR A 472 -5.31 8.41 -5.57
CA THR A 472 -6.35 8.77 -6.54
C THR A 472 -7.63 8.00 -6.25
N GLY A 473 -8.73 8.74 -6.01
CA GLY A 473 -10.05 8.18 -5.70
C GLY A 473 -10.64 8.68 -4.37
N SER A 474 -11.58 7.91 -3.83
CA SER A 474 -12.37 8.23 -2.62
C SER A 474 -12.32 7.10 -1.62
N TYR A 475 -12.65 7.37 -0.35
CA TYR A 475 -12.64 6.37 0.74
C TYR A 475 -11.27 5.71 0.94
N VAL A 476 -10.18 6.48 0.79
CA VAL A 476 -8.80 6.01 0.96
C VAL A 476 -8.14 6.72 2.13
N ASN A 477 -7.42 5.95 2.94
CA ASN A 477 -6.50 6.48 3.94
C ASN A 477 -5.10 6.69 3.33
N GLY A 478 -4.49 7.85 3.59
CA GLY A 478 -3.06 8.05 3.30
C GLY A 478 -2.22 7.18 4.23
N ILE A 479 -2.42 7.37 5.53
CA ILE A 479 -1.85 6.54 6.59
C ILE A 479 -3.01 6.02 7.45
N GLU A 480 -3.06 4.72 7.66
CA GLU A 480 -3.90 4.04 8.63
C GLU A 480 -3.02 3.35 9.67
N ALA A 481 -3.15 3.76 10.94
CA ALA A 481 -2.32 3.29 12.05
C ALA A 481 -3.19 2.68 13.16
N GLN A 482 -3.41 1.38 13.07
CA GLN A 482 -4.13 0.57 14.07
C GLN A 482 -3.19 0.11 15.20
N GLY A 483 -1.89 0.00 14.92
CA GLY A 483 -0.82 -0.22 15.90
C GLY A 483 0.55 0.22 15.37
N GLY A 484 1.64 -0.33 15.89
CA GLY A 484 3.01 -0.02 15.46
C GLY A 484 3.43 1.45 15.61
N THR A 485 4.56 1.79 14.98
CA THR A 485 5.11 3.16 14.96
C THR A 485 5.42 3.60 13.53
N ILE A 486 4.93 4.78 13.14
CA ILE A 486 5.23 5.44 11.87
C ILE A 486 5.94 6.76 12.15
N THR A 487 7.15 6.93 11.64
CA THR A 487 7.87 8.21 11.62
C THR A 487 8.07 8.65 10.18
N ALA A 488 7.41 9.74 9.77
CA ALA A 488 7.57 10.30 8.44
C ALA A 488 8.15 11.71 8.50
N GLN A 489 9.19 11.95 7.69
CA GLN A 489 9.86 13.22 7.56
C GLN A 489 9.94 13.63 6.09
N ASN A 490 9.60 14.89 5.81
CA ASN A 490 9.67 15.52 4.48
C ASN A 490 8.95 14.71 3.38
N ALA A 491 7.84 14.04 3.69
CA ALA A 491 7.02 13.33 2.72
C ALA A 491 5.84 14.19 2.26
N SER A 492 5.37 13.99 1.02
CA SER A 492 4.14 14.61 0.52
C SER A 492 3.08 13.57 0.20
N PHE A 493 1.86 13.82 0.66
CA PHE A 493 0.66 13.05 0.33
C PHE A 493 -0.27 13.92 -0.50
N LEU A 494 -0.37 13.60 -1.79
CA LEU A 494 -1.22 14.29 -2.75
C LEU A 494 -2.42 13.41 -3.07
N PHE A 495 -3.61 13.86 -2.69
CA PHE A 495 -4.85 13.21 -3.06
C PHE A 495 -5.40 13.87 -4.33
N ASN A 496 -5.62 13.06 -5.36
CA ASN A 496 -6.05 13.48 -6.69
C ASN A 496 -7.50 13.07 -6.94
N GLY A 497 -8.30 14.04 -7.39
CA GLY A 497 -9.65 13.84 -7.90
C GLY A 497 -10.57 15.03 -7.58
N THR A 498 -11.31 15.51 -8.58
CA THR A 498 -12.31 16.57 -8.38
C THR A 498 -13.53 16.10 -7.57
N SER A 499 -13.71 14.77 -7.44
CA SER A 499 -14.73 14.10 -6.62
C SER A 499 -14.12 13.23 -5.51
N ALA A 500 -12.83 13.37 -5.20
CA ALA A 500 -12.10 12.61 -4.19
C ALA A 500 -12.55 12.99 -2.77
N GLY A 501 -13.72 12.52 -2.36
CA GLY A 501 -14.24 12.70 -1.01
C GLY A 501 -14.07 11.49 -0.10
N ASN A 502 -14.35 11.66 1.18
CA ASN A 502 -14.25 10.63 2.23
C ASN A 502 -12.83 10.09 2.43
N ASN A 503 -11.81 10.89 2.16
CA ASN A 503 -10.42 10.49 2.35
C ASN A 503 -9.91 10.96 3.71
N THR A 504 -9.01 10.17 4.31
CA THR A 504 -8.32 10.57 5.54
C THR A 504 -6.81 10.60 5.30
N GLY A 505 -6.15 11.72 5.59
CA GLY A 505 -4.70 11.83 5.48
C GLY A 505 -4.02 10.89 6.45
N VAL A 506 -4.40 10.97 7.73
CA VAL A 506 -3.95 10.07 8.80
C VAL A 506 -5.12 9.60 9.65
N ALA A 507 -5.42 8.30 9.65
CA ALA A 507 -6.34 7.64 10.56
C ALA A 507 -5.53 6.93 11.67
N SER A 508 -5.63 7.41 12.91
CA SER A 508 -4.87 6.89 14.05
C SER A 508 -5.81 6.29 15.10
N GLU A 509 -5.97 4.97 15.02
CA GLU A 509 -6.94 4.20 15.83
C GLU A 509 -6.30 3.53 17.04
N GLY A 510 -5.00 3.21 16.96
CA GLY A 510 -4.21 2.66 18.07
C GLY A 510 -2.70 2.81 17.92
N GLY A 511 -2.21 3.13 16.72
CA GLY A 511 -0.78 3.31 16.45
C GLY A 511 -0.22 4.69 16.84
N GLN A 512 1.11 4.79 16.79
CA GLN A 512 1.84 6.05 16.99
C GLN A 512 2.32 6.61 15.66
N VAL A 513 1.87 7.82 15.30
CA VAL A 513 2.25 8.48 14.06
C VAL A 513 3.00 9.77 14.38
N LYS A 514 4.20 9.94 13.84
CA LYS A 514 5.00 11.16 13.95
C LYS A 514 5.33 11.70 12.57
N LEU A 515 4.86 12.91 12.28
CA LEU A 515 5.02 13.59 11.00
C LEU A 515 5.89 14.83 11.20
N THR A 516 6.95 15.00 10.42
CA THR A 516 7.84 16.16 10.47
C THR A 516 7.99 16.77 9.09
N SER A 517 7.55 18.02 8.91
CA SER A 517 7.60 18.74 7.63
C SER A 517 6.94 17.99 6.47
N CYS A 518 5.86 17.26 6.79
CA CYS A 518 5.02 16.56 5.82
C CYS A 518 3.88 17.47 5.33
N THR A 519 3.46 17.27 4.08
CA THR A 519 2.36 18.02 3.47
C THR A 519 1.26 17.06 3.02
N PHE A 520 0.02 17.38 3.37
CA PHE A 520 -1.18 16.69 2.90
C PHE A 520 -2.02 17.65 2.08
N THR A 521 -2.32 17.30 0.83
CA THR A 521 -3.19 18.08 -0.05
C THR A 521 -4.38 17.23 -0.47
N MET A 522 -5.56 17.59 -0.01
CA MET A 522 -6.76 16.76 -0.01
C MET A 522 -8.00 17.50 -0.56
N PRO A 523 -8.08 17.75 -1.88
CA PRO A 523 -9.26 18.38 -2.48
C PRO A 523 -10.51 17.50 -2.33
N GLY A 524 -11.70 18.10 -2.35
CA GLY A 524 -12.97 17.39 -2.25
C GLY A 524 -13.71 17.63 -0.93
N SER A 525 -14.66 16.74 -0.61
CA SER A 525 -15.59 16.85 0.54
C SER A 525 -15.45 15.65 1.49
N ASN A 526 -15.92 15.78 2.72
CA ASN A 526 -15.85 14.74 3.75
C ASN A 526 -14.42 14.26 4.04
N ASN A 527 -13.42 15.12 3.82
CA ASN A 527 -12.02 14.77 4.00
C ASN A 527 -11.55 15.12 5.41
N ARG A 528 -10.60 14.33 5.92
CA ARG A 528 -9.99 14.55 7.24
C ARG A 528 -8.48 14.59 7.06
N GLY A 529 -7.82 15.69 7.43
CA GLY A 529 -6.35 15.75 7.40
C GLY A 529 -5.77 14.74 8.38
N VAL A 530 -6.19 14.84 9.65
CA VAL A 530 -5.92 13.86 10.69
C VAL A 530 -7.21 13.49 11.39
N ASN A 531 -7.42 12.19 11.62
CA ASN A 531 -8.47 11.63 12.46
C ASN A 531 -7.82 10.73 13.52
N ALA A 532 -7.86 11.13 14.78
CA ALA A 532 -7.33 10.36 15.90
C ALA A 532 -8.47 9.86 16.81
N SER A 533 -8.86 8.60 16.66
CA SER A 533 -9.96 7.96 17.40
C SER A 533 -9.50 7.14 18.61
N GLY A 534 -8.22 6.78 18.67
CA GLY A 534 -7.63 6.07 19.82
C GLY A 534 -6.11 6.06 19.87
N GLY A 535 -5.44 6.31 18.73
CA GLY A 535 -3.98 6.41 18.67
C GLY A 535 -3.43 7.80 19.03
N SER A 536 -2.13 7.97 18.81
CA SER A 536 -1.41 9.22 19.06
C SER A 536 -0.76 9.72 17.78
N THR A 537 -1.07 10.95 17.38
CA THR A 537 -0.45 11.61 16.21
C THR A 537 0.31 12.87 16.62
N SER A 538 1.58 12.99 16.21
CA SER A 538 2.37 14.21 16.36
C SER A 538 2.67 14.79 14.98
N ILE A 539 2.46 16.10 14.81
CA ILE A 539 2.74 16.85 13.58
C ILE A 539 3.67 18.00 13.94
N SER A 540 4.85 18.06 13.33
CA SER A 540 5.83 19.14 13.55
C SER A 540 6.17 19.82 12.23
N GLY A 541 5.87 21.12 12.09
CA GLY A 541 6.16 21.89 10.87
C GLY A 541 5.39 21.39 9.64
N GLY A 542 4.28 20.68 9.84
CA GLY A 542 3.47 20.09 8.78
C GLY A 542 2.40 21.03 8.24
N GLU A 543 1.94 20.75 7.03
CA GLU A 543 0.89 21.51 6.35
C GLU A 543 -0.27 20.58 5.95
N LEU A 544 -1.48 20.93 6.39
CA LEU A 544 -2.72 20.22 6.06
C LEU A 544 -3.59 21.13 5.20
N ASN A 545 -3.75 20.80 3.92
CA ASN A 545 -4.62 21.49 2.97
C ASN A 545 -5.81 20.60 2.65
N VAL A 546 -6.95 20.82 3.31
CA VAL A 546 -8.12 19.94 3.26
C VAL A 546 -9.30 20.64 2.60
N GLY A 547 -9.85 20.03 1.57
CA GLY A 547 -10.89 20.60 0.71
C GLY A 547 -10.34 21.52 -0.38
N ASN A 548 -11.25 22.07 -1.18
CA ASN A 548 -10.97 23.15 -2.13
C ASN A 548 -12.01 24.28 -1.99
N ILE A 549 -11.75 25.42 -2.64
CA ILE A 549 -12.53 26.66 -2.49
C ILE A 549 -13.98 26.53 -3.03
N ASP A 550 -14.30 25.48 -3.80
CA ASP A 550 -15.65 25.22 -4.32
C ASP A 550 -16.61 24.71 -3.22
N THR A 551 -17.84 24.31 -3.59
CA THR A 551 -18.93 23.90 -2.68
C THR A 551 -18.69 22.52 -2.02
N ASN A 552 -17.54 22.32 -1.39
CA ASN A 552 -17.30 21.15 -0.57
C ASN A 552 -17.93 21.29 0.81
N GLU A 553 -18.16 20.16 1.47
CA GLU A 553 -18.69 20.11 2.83
C GLU A 553 -17.93 19.12 3.72
N SER A 554 -18.07 19.28 5.04
CA SER A 554 -17.64 18.32 6.06
C SER A 554 -16.14 17.99 6.02
N ASN A 555 -15.30 18.99 5.76
CA ASN A 555 -13.86 18.86 5.77
C ASN A 555 -13.29 19.22 7.14
N PHE A 556 -12.34 18.42 7.62
CA PHE A 556 -11.71 18.60 8.92
C PHE A 556 -10.20 18.60 8.80
N GLY A 557 -9.54 19.62 9.32
CA GLY A 557 -8.07 19.66 9.38
C GLY A 557 -7.56 18.59 10.34
N ILE A 558 -7.94 18.72 11.61
CA ILE A 558 -7.70 17.75 12.67
C ILE A 558 -9.04 17.42 13.34
N GLU A 559 -9.39 16.15 13.36
CA GLU A 559 -10.44 15.59 14.20
C GLU A 559 -9.81 14.68 15.27
N ALA A 560 -10.00 15.01 16.55
CA ALA A 560 -9.64 14.14 17.65
C ALA A 560 -10.93 13.58 18.27
N ALA A 561 -11.20 12.30 18.00
CA ALA A 561 -12.43 11.59 18.37
C ALA A 561 -12.19 10.56 19.51
N GLY A 562 -11.25 10.85 20.42
CA GLY A 562 -10.84 9.96 21.52
C GLY A 562 -9.33 9.73 21.60
N GLY A 563 -8.60 10.01 20.52
CA GLY A 563 -7.14 9.94 20.47
C GLY A 563 -6.44 11.22 20.97
N ARG A 564 -5.10 11.20 20.87
CA ARG A 564 -4.21 12.32 21.18
C ARG A 564 -3.58 12.89 19.91
N VAL A 565 -3.59 14.21 19.78
CA VAL A 565 -2.87 14.92 18.72
C VAL A 565 -1.96 16.00 19.33
N ASP A 566 -0.69 16.01 18.95
CA ASP A 566 0.28 17.04 19.32
C ASP A 566 0.74 17.77 18.04
N ALA A 567 0.34 19.03 17.86
CA ALA A 567 0.62 19.83 16.67
C ALA A 567 1.58 20.98 17.00
N GLU A 568 2.83 20.86 16.55
CA GLU A 568 3.88 21.86 16.70
C GLU A 568 4.14 22.58 15.38
N ASN A 569 4.21 23.91 15.37
CA ASN A 569 4.55 24.68 14.16
C ASN A 569 3.67 24.35 12.93
N ALA A 570 2.41 23.99 13.16
CA ALA A 570 1.52 23.45 12.13
C ALA A 570 0.73 24.53 11.38
N THR A 571 0.51 24.31 10.08
CA THR A 571 -0.38 25.11 9.24
C THR A 571 -1.57 24.26 8.79
N ILE A 572 -2.78 24.73 9.05
CA ILE A 572 -4.03 24.04 8.73
C ILE A 572 -4.89 24.96 7.86
N ASN A 573 -5.15 24.55 6.62
CA ASN A 573 -6.03 25.24 5.69
C ASN A 573 -7.19 24.30 5.35
N VAL A 574 -8.40 24.71 5.70
CA VAL A 574 -9.62 23.94 5.46
C VAL A 574 -10.59 24.74 4.62
N TYR A 575 -11.16 24.10 3.61
CA TYR A 575 -12.09 24.70 2.68
C TYR A 575 -13.40 23.89 2.59
N GLY A 576 -14.54 24.53 2.87
CA GLY A 576 -15.88 23.92 2.72
C GLY A 576 -16.92 24.39 3.74
N THR A 577 -18.19 24.08 3.52
CA THR A 577 -19.29 24.22 4.51
C THR A 577 -19.19 23.14 5.58
N SER A 578 -19.82 23.36 6.74
CA SER A 578 -19.86 22.35 7.83
C SER A 578 -18.46 21.78 8.18
N SER A 579 -17.42 22.60 8.03
CA SER A 579 -16.01 22.20 8.08
C SER A 579 -15.28 22.89 9.23
N ALA A 580 -14.27 22.24 9.81
CA ALA A 580 -13.49 22.83 10.90
C ALA A 580 -11.99 22.60 10.71
N GLY A 581 -11.18 23.55 11.15
CA GLY A 581 -9.74 23.36 11.25
C GLY A 581 -9.41 22.35 12.33
N ILE A 582 -10.07 22.48 13.48
CA ILE A 582 -9.97 21.58 14.62
C ILE A 582 -11.36 21.19 15.10
N TYR A 583 -11.57 19.91 15.31
CA TYR A 583 -12.78 19.36 15.92
C TYR A 583 -12.42 18.31 16.97
N THR A 584 -12.88 18.46 18.22
CA THR A 584 -12.73 17.43 19.25
C THR A 584 -14.08 16.88 19.66
N SER A 585 -14.19 15.55 19.69
CA SER A 585 -15.42 14.80 19.98
C SER A 585 -15.10 13.45 20.67
N GLY A 586 -16.12 12.73 21.12
CA GLY A 586 -15.95 11.41 21.72
C GLY A 586 -15.44 11.44 23.17
N THR A 587 -14.75 10.37 23.58
CA THR A 587 -14.36 10.16 24.98
C THR A 587 -12.99 10.74 25.26
N ASN A 588 -12.95 11.93 25.88
CA ASN A 588 -11.73 12.58 26.38
C ASN A 588 -10.59 12.77 25.34
N PRO A 589 -10.86 13.32 24.14
CA PRO A 589 -9.81 13.66 23.18
C PRO A 589 -8.82 14.68 23.75
N GLN A 590 -7.57 14.59 23.32
CA GLN A 590 -6.51 15.53 23.72
C GLN A 590 -5.85 16.14 22.49
N LEU A 591 -5.88 17.45 22.37
CA LEU A 591 -5.15 18.19 21.34
C LEU A 591 -4.25 19.23 22.00
N ASN A 592 -2.94 19.12 21.80
CA ASN A 592 -1.97 20.11 22.25
C ASN A 592 -1.35 20.80 21.04
N ILE A 593 -1.28 22.13 21.08
CA ILE A 593 -0.77 22.96 20.00
C ILE A 593 0.38 23.80 20.55
N THR A 594 1.57 23.65 19.98
CA THR A 594 2.80 24.30 20.46
C THR A 594 3.50 25.10 19.35
N GLY A 595 4.30 26.10 19.74
CA GLY A 595 5.07 26.92 18.80
C GLY A 595 4.20 27.86 17.97
N SER A 596 4.51 28.03 16.68
CA SER A 596 3.70 28.85 15.77
C SER A 596 2.48 28.07 15.28
N PHE A 597 1.31 28.71 15.21
CA PHE A 597 0.10 28.04 14.72
C PHE A 597 -0.68 28.94 13.76
N ALA A 598 -1.05 28.39 12.60
CA ALA A 598 -1.89 29.06 11.63
C ALA A 598 -3.04 28.15 11.20
N CYS A 599 -4.27 28.60 11.44
CA CYS A 599 -5.48 27.90 11.03
C CYS A 599 -6.35 28.83 10.19
N THR A 600 -6.63 28.44 8.95
CA THR A 600 -7.53 29.15 8.05
C THR A 600 -8.67 28.23 7.67
N VAL A 601 -9.91 28.63 7.99
CA VAL A 601 -11.11 27.87 7.63
C VAL A 601 -12.02 28.76 6.82
N THR A 602 -12.16 28.44 5.53
CA THR A 602 -12.89 29.30 4.60
C THR A 602 -13.81 28.53 3.67
N GLN A 603 -14.73 29.26 3.04
CA GLN A 603 -15.54 28.79 1.93
C GLN A 603 -15.43 29.82 0.81
N GLY A 604 -15.60 29.38 -0.44
CA GLY A 604 -15.57 30.21 -1.64
C GLY A 604 -16.27 31.57 -1.51
N GLN A 605 -15.77 32.53 -2.28
CA GLN A 605 -16.18 33.93 -2.22
C GLN A 605 -17.71 34.08 -2.32
N GLY A 606 -18.34 34.57 -1.23
CA GLY A 606 -19.76 34.91 -1.20
C GLY A 606 -20.70 33.86 -0.60
N THR A 607 -20.23 32.65 -0.29
CA THR A 607 -21.04 31.60 0.34
C THR A 607 -20.95 31.62 1.88
N GLU A 608 -22.04 31.21 2.55
CA GLU A 608 -22.17 31.24 4.02
C GLU A 608 -21.54 30.01 4.67
N LEU A 609 -20.55 30.20 5.55
CA LEU A 609 -20.05 29.12 6.41
C LEU A 609 -21.01 28.84 7.55
N SER A 610 -21.61 27.66 7.51
CA SER A 610 -22.31 27.01 8.62
C SER A 610 -21.35 26.36 9.62
N SER A 611 -20.13 26.88 9.82
CA SER A 611 -19.10 26.18 10.59
C SER A 611 -18.23 27.07 11.48
N ALA A 612 -17.44 26.41 12.34
CA ALA A 612 -16.50 27.04 13.26
C ALA A 612 -15.06 26.64 12.90
N ALA A 613 -14.10 27.57 13.07
CA ALA A 613 -12.71 27.25 12.78
C ALA A 613 -12.15 26.22 13.78
N ILE A 614 -12.51 26.38 15.05
CA ILE A 614 -12.18 25.44 16.13
C ILE A 614 -13.45 25.08 16.87
N MET A 615 -13.65 23.78 17.10
CA MET A 615 -14.79 23.27 17.84
C MET A 615 -14.35 22.23 18.88
N ALA A 616 -14.40 22.62 20.15
CA ALA A 616 -14.09 21.74 21.28
C ALA A 616 -15.39 21.24 21.93
N THR A 617 -15.91 20.09 21.49
CA THR A 617 -17.18 19.53 22.01
C THR A 617 -17.01 18.55 23.18
N SER A 618 -15.78 18.11 23.42
CA SER A 618 -15.39 17.24 24.52
C SER A 618 -13.87 17.29 24.70
N GLY A 619 -13.36 16.72 25.80
CA GLY A 619 -11.93 16.66 26.06
C GLY A 619 -11.27 18.03 26.18
N SER A 620 -10.01 18.13 25.78
CA SER A 620 -9.18 19.33 25.94
C SER A 620 -8.46 19.75 24.67
N VAL A 621 -8.52 21.04 24.35
CA VAL A 621 -7.67 21.72 23.37
C VAL A 621 -6.76 22.71 24.12
N THR A 622 -5.44 22.53 24.02
CA THR A 622 -4.44 23.35 24.71
C THR A 622 -3.57 24.09 23.71
N PHE A 623 -3.48 25.41 23.85
CA PHE A 623 -2.57 26.29 23.12
C PHE A 623 -1.41 26.72 24.01
N GLU A 624 -0.21 26.29 23.63
CA GLU A 624 1.09 26.71 24.14
C GLU A 624 1.87 27.36 22.99
N THR A 625 1.26 28.40 22.40
CA THR A 625 1.75 29.00 21.16
C THR A 625 2.48 30.30 21.42
N ASP A 626 3.63 30.52 20.78
CA ASP A 626 4.28 31.84 20.74
C ASP A 626 3.35 32.86 20.04
N ASN A 627 2.82 32.43 18.89
CA ASN A 627 1.86 33.17 18.09
C ASN A 627 0.93 32.19 17.34
N GLY A 628 -0.33 32.16 17.76
CA GLY A 628 -1.42 31.44 17.12
C GLY A 628 -2.35 32.40 16.38
N THR A 629 -2.68 32.09 15.13
CA THR A 629 -3.67 32.84 14.34
C THR A 629 -4.74 31.91 13.80
N ILE A 630 -6.00 32.29 14.03
CA ILE A 630 -7.19 31.63 13.50
C ILE A 630 -7.90 32.64 12.59
N ASN A 631 -8.06 32.29 11.32
CA ASN A 631 -8.76 33.10 10.33
C ASN A 631 -9.97 32.32 9.80
N THR A 632 -11.15 32.94 9.82
CA THR A 632 -12.34 32.33 9.22
C THR A 632 -13.35 33.37 8.76
N ASN A 633 -14.15 33.01 7.76
CA ASN A 633 -15.37 33.74 7.38
C ASN A 633 -16.65 33.16 8.00
N GLY A 634 -16.53 32.26 9.00
CA GLY A 634 -17.61 31.78 9.87
C GLY A 634 -17.40 32.15 11.35
N VAL A 635 -17.74 31.24 12.27
CA VAL A 635 -17.49 31.38 13.72
C VAL A 635 -16.03 31.02 14.02
N GLY A 636 -15.36 31.76 14.90
CA GLY A 636 -13.95 31.51 15.23
C GLY A 636 -13.76 30.25 16.07
N VAL A 637 -14.10 30.33 17.35
CA VAL A 637 -13.90 29.27 18.34
C VAL A 637 -15.24 28.91 18.99
N VAL A 638 -15.53 27.63 19.08
CA VAL A 638 -16.68 27.08 19.81
C VAL A 638 -16.19 26.13 20.90
N VAL A 639 -16.62 26.33 22.14
CA VAL A 639 -16.34 25.43 23.26
C VAL A 639 -17.66 24.95 23.85
N ARG A 640 -17.99 23.66 23.69
CA ARG A 640 -19.27 23.10 24.15
C ARG A 640 -19.09 21.78 24.88
N GLY A 641 -19.13 21.75 26.22
CA GLY A 641 -18.86 20.51 26.98
C GLY A 641 -17.37 20.14 27.09
N GLY A 642 -16.53 20.66 26.19
CA GLY A 642 -15.07 20.55 26.27
C GLY A 642 -14.40 21.69 27.05
N THR A 643 -13.08 21.62 27.08
CA THR A 643 -12.21 22.66 27.64
C THR A 643 -11.23 23.16 26.59
N LEU A 644 -11.06 24.47 26.50
CA LEU A 644 -9.99 25.11 25.75
C LEU A 644 -9.11 25.90 26.71
N THR A 645 -7.80 25.72 26.62
CA THR A 645 -6.83 26.46 27.44
C THR A 645 -5.79 27.12 26.55
N GLN A 646 -5.56 28.42 26.74
CA GLN A 646 -4.37 29.12 26.26
C GLN A 646 -3.44 29.32 27.46
N ASN A 647 -2.29 28.64 27.45
CA ASN A 647 -1.35 28.69 28.57
C ASN A 647 -0.50 29.96 28.57
N ASP A 648 -0.03 30.42 27.40
CA ASP A 648 0.79 31.64 27.26
C ASP A 648 0.73 32.18 25.81
N GLY A 649 1.54 33.20 25.52
CA GLY A 649 1.77 33.76 24.19
C GLY A 649 0.57 34.51 23.61
N THR A 650 0.50 34.63 22.28
CA THR A 650 -0.61 35.36 21.62
C THR A 650 -1.50 34.40 20.84
N LEU A 651 -2.81 34.44 21.09
CA LEU A 651 -3.82 33.79 20.25
C LEU A 651 -4.73 34.85 19.63
N THR A 652 -4.71 34.95 18.30
CA THR A 652 -5.53 35.89 17.53
C THR A 652 -6.64 35.17 16.79
N VAL A 653 -7.88 35.54 17.03
CA VAL A 653 -9.09 35.00 16.38
C VAL A 653 -9.69 36.08 15.49
N ASN A 654 -9.61 35.89 14.18
CA ASN A 654 -10.15 36.80 13.17
C ASN A 654 -11.36 36.16 12.48
N THR A 655 -12.51 36.82 12.59
CA THR A 655 -13.77 36.38 11.99
C THR A 655 -14.36 37.48 11.09
N GLN A 656 -14.80 37.11 9.89
CA GLN A 656 -15.29 38.08 8.90
C GLN A 656 -16.82 38.19 8.79
N ARG A 657 -17.57 37.17 9.27
CA ARG A 657 -19.05 37.12 9.16
C ARG A 657 -19.74 36.44 10.35
N GLY A 658 -19.11 36.38 11.51
CA GLY A 658 -19.65 35.63 12.65
C GLY A 658 -18.97 35.93 13.99
N THR A 659 -19.46 35.26 15.03
CA THR A 659 -18.92 35.39 16.40
C THR A 659 -17.48 34.91 16.48
N GLY A 660 -16.65 35.67 17.21
CA GLY A 660 -15.26 35.32 17.46
C GLY A 660 -15.15 34.08 18.35
N ILE A 661 -15.76 34.12 19.53
CA ILE A 661 -15.73 33.01 20.50
C ILE A 661 -17.14 32.73 21.02
N TYR A 662 -17.57 31.48 20.95
CA TYR A 662 -18.83 30.99 21.52
C TYR A 662 -18.57 29.87 22.54
N ILE A 663 -19.14 29.99 23.73
CA ILE A 663 -18.97 29.04 24.83
C ILE A 663 -20.35 28.60 25.31
N ALA A 664 -20.59 27.29 25.34
CA ALA A 664 -21.87 26.69 25.73
C ALA A 664 -21.67 25.46 26.62
N ASN A 665 -21.88 25.51 27.93
CA ASN A 665 -21.56 24.36 28.82
C ASN A 665 -20.10 23.90 28.75
N GLY A 666 -19.18 24.80 28.40
CA GLY A 666 -17.75 24.51 28.30
C GLY A 666 -16.90 25.58 28.99
N ASN A 667 -15.59 25.38 29.00
CA ASN A 667 -14.65 26.28 29.68
C ASN A 667 -13.54 26.76 28.74
N PHE A 668 -13.36 28.08 28.63
CA PHE A 668 -12.17 28.68 28.03
C PHE A 668 -11.35 29.32 29.15
N THR A 669 -10.10 28.87 29.34
CA THR A 669 -9.14 29.52 30.23
C THR A 669 -7.95 30.09 29.46
N GLN A 670 -7.74 31.40 29.52
CA GLN A 670 -6.46 32.03 29.19
C GLN A 670 -5.67 32.18 30.50
N ALA A 671 -4.65 31.35 30.68
CA ALA A 671 -3.83 31.31 31.87
C ALA A 671 -2.80 32.47 31.92
N ALA A 672 -2.28 32.90 30.78
CA ALA A 672 -1.39 34.04 30.61
C ALA A 672 -1.44 34.58 29.16
N GLY A 673 -0.58 35.55 28.83
CA GLY A 673 -0.42 36.07 27.47
C GLY A 673 -1.52 37.01 26.98
N THR A 674 -1.78 37.01 25.67
CA THR A 674 -2.79 37.84 25.01
C THR A 674 -3.78 36.99 24.21
N LEU A 675 -5.07 37.22 24.40
CA LEU A 675 -6.16 36.70 23.57
C LEU A 675 -6.77 37.87 22.81
N SER A 676 -6.57 37.92 21.49
CA SER A 676 -7.12 38.96 20.62
C SER A 676 -8.28 38.42 19.79
N VAL A 677 -9.46 39.02 19.92
CA VAL A 677 -10.68 38.63 19.22
C VAL A 677 -11.11 39.76 18.31
N ASN A 678 -10.93 39.59 17.00
CA ASN A 678 -11.34 40.52 15.97
C ASN A 678 -12.55 39.94 15.23
N SER A 679 -13.74 40.48 15.49
CA SER A 679 -14.99 40.00 14.91
C SER A 679 -15.67 41.07 14.07
N THR A 680 -16.10 40.66 12.87
CA THR A 680 -16.97 41.45 12.00
C THR A 680 -18.22 40.63 11.73
N ILE A 681 -19.37 41.18 12.09
CA ILE A 681 -20.67 40.58 11.78
C ILE A 681 -21.15 41.17 10.45
N ARG A 682 -21.64 40.32 9.57
CA ARG A 682 -22.31 40.70 8.32
C ARG A 682 -23.52 39.79 8.18
N SER A 683 -24.69 40.34 7.84
CA SER A 683 -25.98 39.62 7.81
C SER A 683 -25.83 38.21 7.27
N THR A 684 -25.96 37.23 8.16
CA THR A 684 -25.86 35.80 7.84
C THR A 684 -26.84 35.01 8.68
N THR A 685 -27.38 33.96 8.07
CA THR A 685 -27.99 32.85 8.77
C THR A 685 -26.90 31.85 9.12
N TRP A 686 -26.67 31.60 10.41
CA TRP A 686 -25.88 30.45 10.85
C TRP A 686 -26.83 29.26 11.01
N ALA A 687 -26.67 28.23 10.18
CA ALA A 687 -27.27 26.94 10.47
C ALA A 687 -26.47 26.32 11.62
N ASP A 688 -27.10 26.18 12.79
CA ASP A 688 -26.53 25.48 13.93
C ASP A 688 -26.27 24.01 13.54
N PHE A 689 -25.07 23.73 13.05
CA PHE A 689 -24.61 22.38 12.71
C PHE A 689 -24.64 21.45 13.94
N ILE A 690 -24.76 21.98 15.16
CA ILE A 690 -24.40 21.30 16.42
C ILE A 690 -25.59 20.62 17.11
N THR A 691 -26.77 20.51 16.48
CA THR A 691 -27.88 19.69 17.03
C THR A 691 -28.18 18.42 16.25
N GLY A 692 -27.56 18.19 15.08
CA GLY A 692 -27.88 17.03 14.23
C GLY A 692 -29.37 16.94 13.86
N THR A 693 -30.15 18.00 14.09
CA THR A 693 -31.58 18.04 13.78
C THR A 693 -31.73 18.89 12.54
N GLU A 694 -31.57 18.25 11.38
CA GLU A 694 -32.06 18.80 10.12
C GLU A 694 -33.47 19.34 10.34
N GLY A 695 -33.68 20.64 10.13
CA GLY A 695 -35.02 21.24 10.13
C GLY A 695 -35.42 22.03 11.36
N VAL A 696 -34.58 22.20 12.39
CA VAL A 696 -34.81 23.28 13.38
C VAL A 696 -34.13 24.54 12.87
N ALA A 697 -34.88 25.37 12.14
CA ALA A 697 -34.46 26.75 11.93
C ALA A 697 -34.30 27.38 13.31
N ASN A 698 -33.05 27.61 13.74
CA ASN A 698 -32.79 28.40 14.94
C ASN A 698 -33.30 29.81 14.63
N SER A 699 -34.54 30.09 15.04
CA SER A 699 -35.23 31.36 14.83
C SER A 699 -34.58 32.53 15.59
N ASN A 700 -33.48 32.27 16.30
CA ASN A 700 -32.81 33.25 17.13
C ASN A 700 -31.44 33.56 16.51
N GLN A 701 -31.41 34.61 15.66
CA GLN A 701 -30.19 35.29 15.17
C GLN A 701 -29.22 35.70 16.30
N THR A 702 -29.59 35.55 17.57
CA THR A 702 -28.87 36.05 18.74
C THR A 702 -27.56 35.33 19.07
N GLN A 703 -27.28 34.16 18.49
CA GLN A 703 -26.11 33.35 18.85
C GLN A 703 -24.83 33.67 18.05
N THR A 704 -24.94 34.33 16.89
CA THR A 704 -23.80 34.58 15.98
C THR A 704 -23.48 36.05 15.74
N THR A 705 -24.19 36.97 16.40
CA THR A 705 -24.01 38.41 16.22
C THR A 705 -23.09 39.05 17.26
N ASN A 706 -22.52 38.29 18.19
CA ASN A 706 -21.69 38.86 19.27
C ASN A 706 -20.18 38.66 18.99
N GLY A 707 -19.31 39.47 19.58
CA GLY A 707 -17.87 39.24 19.51
C GLY A 707 -17.46 37.99 20.30
N ILE A 708 -17.85 37.94 21.56
CA ILE A 708 -17.78 36.77 22.45
C ILE A 708 -19.16 36.51 23.02
N TYR A 709 -19.63 35.26 22.98
CA TYR A 709 -20.90 34.84 23.57
C TYR A 709 -20.74 33.63 24.48
N ILE A 710 -21.28 33.71 25.69
CA ILE A 710 -21.13 32.69 26.72
C ILE A 710 -22.51 32.35 27.26
N THR A 711 -22.91 31.09 27.14
CA THR A 711 -24.15 30.53 27.70
C THR A 711 -23.84 29.29 28.54
N ASP A 712 -24.26 29.27 29.80
CA ASP A 712 -24.09 28.13 30.71
C ASP A 712 -22.65 27.59 30.81
N GLY A 713 -21.63 28.45 30.67
CA GLY A 713 -20.21 28.06 30.65
C GLY A 713 -19.29 29.15 31.19
N SER A 714 -17.98 29.00 31.05
CA SER A 714 -17.03 29.96 31.62
C SER A 714 -15.94 30.46 30.66
N LEU A 715 -15.60 31.75 30.82
CA LEU A 715 -14.39 32.36 30.27
C LEU A 715 -13.56 32.94 31.43
N THR A 716 -12.31 32.48 31.57
CA THR A 716 -11.34 33.04 32.51
C THR A 716 -10.17 33.64 31.75
N ALA A 717 -9.93 34.95 31.91
CA ALA A 717 -8.79 35.66 31.34
C ALA A 717 -7.87 36.16 32.47
N ASN A 718 -6.69 35.54 32.58
CA ASN A 718 -5.63 35.91 33.53
C ASN A 718 -4.51 36.74 32.88
N GLY A 719 -4.64 37.06 31.60
CA GLY A 719 -3.75 37.92 30.83
C GLY A 719 -4.53 39.05 30.15
N THR A 720 -4.06 39.50 28.98
CA THR A 720 -4.73 40.55 28.20
C THR A 720 -5.84 39.93 27.33
N LEU A 721 -7.06 40.44 27.45
CA LEU A 721 -8.18 40.13 26.56
C LEU A 721 -8.52 41.37 25.71
N ASP A 722 -8.18 41.33 24.42
CA ASP A 722 -8.44 42.40 23.46
C ASP A 722 -9.61 42.03 22.55
N VAL A 723 -10.71 42.79 22.60
CA VAL A 723 -11.90 42.52 21.78
C VAL A 723 -12.17 43.70 20.84
N THR A 724 -11.98 43.48 19.54
CA THR A 724 -12.43 44.38 18.47
C THR A 724 -13.66 43.80 17.81
N HIS A 725 -14.80 44.47 17.94
CA HIS A 725 -16.08 43.98 17.43
C HIS A 725 -16.75 45.03 16.54
N THR A 726 -17.07 44.62 15.30
CA THR A 726 -17.93 45.36 14.37
C THR A 726 -19.26 44.62 14.26
N GLY A 727 -20.26 45.09 15.00
CA GLY A 727 -21.59 44.48 15.07
C GLY A 727 -22.53 44.91 13.94
N GLU A 728 -23.79 44.46 14.01
CA GLU A 728 -24.85 44.87 13.08
C GLU A 728 -25.60 46.10 13.56
N GLU A 729 -26.06 46.93 12.61
CA GLU A 729 -26.90 48.08 12.93
C GLU A 729 -28.26 47.58 13.44
N ASN A 730 -28.76 48.15 14.53
CA ASN A 730 -30.11 47.86 15.01
C ASN A 730 -31.15 48.17 13.91
N ALA A 731 -32.23 47.38 13.84
CA ALA A 731 -33.29 47.59 12.86
C ALA A 731 -33.82 49.03 12.92
N LYS A 732 -33.91 49.69 11.75
CA LYS A 732 -34.48 51.04 11.63
C LYS A 732 -35.99 50.97 11.82
N TYR A 733 -36.51 51.86 12.65
CA TYR A 733 -37.92 51.90 13.03
C TYR A 733 -38.76 52.61 11.96
N GLU A 734 -39.86 51.98 11.53
CA GLU A 734 -40.93 52.63 10.75
C GLU A 734 -41.98 53.20 11.71
N GLU A 735 -42.33 54.47 11.55
CA GLU A 735 -42.78 55.44 12.56
C GLU A 735 -44.19 55.25 13.21
N THR A 736 -44.78 54.03 13.26
CA THR A 736 -46.24 53.91 13.53
C THR A 736 -46.74 53.15 14.76
N ASP A 737 -45.93 52.62 15.68
CA ASP A 737 -46.47 51.90 16.87
C ASP A 737 -45.82 52.25 18.22
N TYR A 738 -46.55 53.03 19.03
CA TYR A 738 -46.20 53.37 20.42
C TYR A 738 -46.04 52.12 21.31
N ALA A 739 -44.80 51.67 21.52
CA ALA A 739 -44.39 50.96 22.73
C ALA A 739 -42.90 51.17 23.01
N PHE A 740 -42.60 51.80 24.15
CA PHE A 740 -41.29 52.22 24.64
C PHE A 740 -40.35 51.05 25.04
N LEU A 741 -40.57 49.83 24.55
CA LEU A 741 -40.10 48.59 25.20
C LEU A 741 -39.14 47.66 24.46
N GLN A 742 -38.71 47.89 23.21
CA GLN A 742 -37.65 47.04 22.62
C GLN A 742 -36.68 47.82 21.71
N GLN A 743 -35.75 48.57 22.33
CA GLN A 743 -34.41 48.75 21.76
C GLN A 743 -33.64 47.46 22.01
N GLN A 744 -33.92 46.40 21.25
CA GLN A 744 -33.17 45.16 21.37
C GLN A 744 -31.82 45.39 20.69
N ILE A 745 -30.74 45.42 21.48
CA ILE A 745 -29.38 45.51 20.95
C ILE A 745 -29.13 44.26 20.11
N THR A 746 -28.80 44.43 18.83
CA THR A 746 -28.60 43.31 17.89
C THR A 746 -27.32 42.52 18.16
N SER A 747 -26.27 43.20 18.64
CA SER A 747 -24.92 42.63 18.80
C SER A 747 -24.15 43.27 19.95
N TYR A 748 -23.43 42.45 20.72
CA TYR A 748 -22.53 42.90 21.80
C TYR A 748 -21.09 42.47 21.53
N ALA A 749 -20.10 43.27 21.96
CA ALA A 749 -18.71 42.83 21.95
C ALA A 749 -18.50 41.59 22.85
N VAL A 750 -19.14 41.57 24.01
CA VAL A 750 -19.21 40.41 24.92
C VAL A 750 -20.64 40.27 25.45
N ARG A 751 -21.25 39.09 25.32
CA ARG A 751 -22.57 38.75 25.88
C ARG A 751 -22.44 37.51 26.76
N VAL A 752 -23.06 37.57 27.94
CA VAL A 752 -23.05 36.48 28.94
C VAL A 752 -24.48 36.21 29.34
N GLU A 753 -24.93 34.96 29.19
CA GLU A 753 -26.26 34.50 29.55
C GLU A 753 -26.18 33.20 30.34
N GLY A 754 -27.05 33.03 31.33
CA GLY A 754 -27.10 31.80 32.10
C GLY A 754 -28.53 31.38 32.32
N SER A 755 -28.76 30.07 32.24
CA SER A 755 -29.94 29.45 32.81
C SER A 755 -29.88 29.53 34.34
N ALA A 756 -31.04 29.46 35.00
CA ALA A 756 -31.09 29.51 36.46
C ALA A 756 -30.35 28.35 37.15
N ASP A 757 -30.06 27.28 36.40
CA ASP A 757 -29.51 26.02 36.90
C ASP A 757 -28.05 25.77 36.47
N ALA A 758 -27.41 26.73 35.78
CA ALA A 758 -26.00 26.61 35.37
C ALA A 758 -25.18 27.86 35.75
N ASP A 759 -23.97 27.64 36.24
CA ASP A 759 -23.02 28.72 36.53
C ASP A 759 -22.42 29.24 35.21
N THR A 760 -22.93 30.38 34.71
CA THR A 760 -22.27 31.15 33.66
C THR A 760 -21.35 32.20 34.27
N VAL A 761 -20.04 32.11 34.03
CA VAL A 761 -19.04 32.97 34.69
C VAL A 761 -18.07 33.59 33.70
N VAL A 762 -17.84 34.91 33.85
CA VAL A 762 -16.69 35.59 33.21
C VAL A 762 -15.79 36.14 34.31
N THR A 763 -14.53 35.71 34.30
CA THR A 763 -13.50 36.20 35.22
C THR A 763 -12.41 36.89 34.41
N ILE A 764 -12.18 38.18 34.68
CA ILE A 764 -11.07 38.95 34.09
C ILE A 764 -10.18 39.40 35.26
N ASN A 765 -9.03 38.77 35.39
CA ASN A 765 -8.04 39.10 36.41
C ASN A 765 -7.05 40.11 35.81
N GLN A 766 -6.97 41.29 36.41
CA GLN A 766 -6.02 42.34 36.02
C GLN A 766 -4.68 42.19 36.72
#